data_AF-E0S957-F1
#
_entry.id   AF-E0S957-F1
#
_cell.length_a   1.000
_cell.length_b   1.000
_cell.length_c   1.000
_cell.angle_alpha   90.00
_cell.angle_beta   90.00
_cell.angle_gamma   90.00
#
_symmetry.space_group_name_H-M   'P 1'
#
loop_
_entity.id
_entity.type
_entity.pdbx_description
1 polymer ?
#
loop_
_entity_poly.entity_id
_entity_poly.type
_entity_poly.pdbx_seq_one_letter_code
_entity_poly.pdbx_strand_id
1 'polypeptide(L)'
;MENLKRTKRTETQNKTFRMYLKLKEMPQGSCVDEDVLQHLVRNMELRKEVLDTLLGVIEVLRINAPRCFLSKEEKRRFFKLLIEVLPKEKINLETFITYRIPSLLTDKDLISKLSGLIGVVSGTAKKYLKEIIIILIEEGTEDTTREVIRSVLLHIPKDPEISSIIEVTKEISMPAVALIMENFEDKVYADVYSNLSFREHLCVRNIRGQGKLKYLTAAMTEENFEKLCNFYIGDKDKRVIKILAENCSPKHDEIFHKILSNCNEDIRATLLEKTSFKDIIEYSLDIYERILDTSHKVRAVAFNIFRSGMDLCRNLLLEIVESSEENQKNYTKAGSERECLLRLIEFILRGVFTSQRKEYIDLLNEFDLPWEFYFRIKSFKGTDVFLEQSLEKIKKEKGEPPECREKRRFYLKYFFCGELSKQKINELIRTDIQSALVYLQGKDIKEYRDLLVGRALANNSTEEVLMIVDMIKAHLKDQVWPSCPKSDAELLVYAHSKHSSIFVRQVLDFDVTFPMLYFLSYMRIPVDVLLPLLLKYKGSSKEHVEIQLGYNDKRLLQEFIEYFMEISLDEDSKIKLVRSRTFVGSMIYFVNTGYVNIKNIDFFISSIYFICTSSNNEAKVKHIYEIYSMKVDQGTFNRFYTVCLKLKGMSLNKEPYEIDDGTVLIKRNDRILFLICETVLGVREGNVVDEKFNLQAFFHPISENVQSMISSGRVV
;
A
#
# COMPACT_ATOMS: atom_id res chain seq x y z
N MET A 1 78.58 -39.38 22.12
CA MET A 1 77.63 -38.63 22.95
C MET A 1 76.25 -38.76 22.33
N GLU A 2 75.27 -39.04 23.19
CA GLU A 2 73.81 -38.86 23.00
C GLU A 2 73.11 -39.78 21.97
N ASN A 3 72.43 -40.83 22.44
CA ASN A 3 71.04 -40.85 22.94
C ASN A 3 69.99 -40.97 21.82
N LEU A 4 69.47 -42.20 21.66
CA LEU A 4 68.04 -42.50 21.45
C LEU A 4 67.86 -44.00 21.74
N LYS A 5 67.85 -44.38 23.03
CA LYS A 5 66.63 -44.62 23.82
C LYS A 5 65.56 -45.47 23.11
N ARG A 6 65.38 -46.65 23.74
CA ARG A 6 64.14 -47.40 23.96
C ARG A 6 63.75 -48.47 22.94
N THR A 7 64.24 -49.68 23.23
CA THR A 7 63.41 -50.85 23.52
C THR A 7 61.95 -50.77 23.06
N LYS A 8 61.65 -51.37 21.90
CA LYS A 8 60.50 -52.26 21.78
C LYS A 8 61.04 -53.69 21.75
N ARG A 9 60.79 -54.43 22.83
CA ARG A 9 60.92 -55.88 22.83
C ARG A 9 60.15 -56.41 21.63
N THR A 10 60.88 -57.08 20.75
CA THR A 10 60.36 -57.90 19.67
C THR A 10 59.41 -58.93 20.26
N GLU A 11 58.11 -58.79 19.99
CA GLU A 11 57.19 -59.92 20.09
C GLU A 11 57.75 -61.03 19.19
N THR A 12 57.85 -62.24 19.73
CA THR A 12 58.17 -63.45 18.99
C THR A 12 57.21 -63.56 17.81
N GLN A 13 57.67 -63.12 16.62
CA GLN A 13 56.87 -63.14 15.41
C GLN A 13 56.43 -64.58 15.12
N ASN A 14 55.12 -64.74 15.02
CA ASN A 14 54.49 -66.02 14.81
C ASN A 14 54.84 -66.62 13.44
N LYS A 15 54.93 -67.95 13.33
CA LYS A 15 55.28 -68.67 12.09
C LYS A 15 54.31 -68.31 10.96
N THR A 16 53.00 -68.24 11.24
CA THR A 16 51.99 -67.90 10.23
C THR A 16 52.06 -66.44 9.79
N PHE A 17 52.34 -65.50 10.69
CA PHE A 17 52.56 -64.09 10.33
C PHE A 17 53.75 -63.91 9.39
N ARG A 18 54.87 -64.61 9.65
CA ARG A 18 56.03 -64.60 8.75
C ARG A 18 55.72 -65.21 7.38
N MET A 19 54.89 -66.25 7.33
CA MET A 19 54.41 -66.84 6.08
C MET A 19 53.52 -65.86 5.31
N TYR A 20 52.58 -65.19 5.98
CA TYR A 20 51.75 -64.14 5.37
C TYR A 20 52.60 -63.03 4.74
N LEU A 21 53.61 -62.50 5.46
CA LEU A 21 54.48 -61.45 4.92
C LEU A 21 55.20 -61.89 3.64
N LYS A 22 55.68 -63.15 3.59
CA LYS A 22 56.28 -63.72 2.38
C LYS A 22 55.28 -63.84 1.23
N LEU A 23 54.09 -64.36 1.50
CA LEU A 23 53.03 -64.52 0.49
C LEU A 23 52.60 -63.17 -0.10
N LYS A 24 52.56 -62.12 0.71
CA LYS A 24 52.21 -60.77 0.27
C LYS A 24 53.16 -60.22 -0.78
N GLU A 25 54.44 -60.59 -0.73
CA GLU A 25 55.46 -60.16 -1.70
C GLU A 25 55.45 -60.97 -3.00
N MET A 26 54.75 -62.11 -3.04
CA MET A 26 54.73 -62.98 -4.22
C MET A 26 53.82 -62.43 -5.33
N PRO A 27 54.23 -62.46 -6.61
CA PRO A 27 53.38 -62.05 -7.71
C PRO A 27 52.30 -63.10 -8.01
N GLN A 28 51.19 -62.64 -8.60
CA GLN A 28 50.10 -63.52 -9.04
C GLN A 28 50.60 -64.56 -10.06
N GLY A 29 50.07 -65.78 -10.00
CA GLY A 29 50.49 -66.91 -10.84
C GLY A 29 51.75 -67.64 -10.35
N SER A 30 52.31 -67.23 -9.21
CA SER A 30 53.45 -67.91 -8.59
C SER A 30 53.05 -69.27 -7.98
N CYS A 31 53.99 -70.21 -7.94
CA CYS A 31 53.78 -71.47 -7.25
C CYS A 31 53.86 -71.26 -5.73
N VAL A 32 52.83 -71.70 -5.00
CA VAL A 32 52.80 -71.69 -3.53
C VAL A 32 53.13 -73.10 -3.05
N ASP A 33 54.10 -73.22 -2.14
CA ASP A 33 54.52 -74.52 -1.58
C ASP A 33 53.34 -75.24 -0.91
N GLU A 34 53.20 -76.54 -1.18
CA GLU A 34 52.10 -77.37 -0.66
C GLU A 34 52.08 -77.42 0.87
N ASP A 35 53.27 -77.39 1.51
CA ASP A 35 53.42 -77.31 2.96
C ASP A 35 52.80 -76.04 3.56
N VAL A 36 52.85 -74.91 2.82
CA VAL A 36 52.25 -73.64 3.26
C VAL A 36 50.73 -73.72 3.18
N LEU A 37 50.20 -74.33 2.12
CA LEU A 37 48.76 -74.58 1.96
C LEU A 37 48.23 -75.48 3.08
N GLN A 38 48.88 -76.62 3.31
CA GLN A 38 48.51 -77.56 4.37
C GLN A 38 48.61 -76.93 5.77
N HIS A 39 49.63 -76.10 6.01
CA HIS A 39 49.78 -75.37 7.28
C HIS A 39 48.63 -74.39 7.52
N LEU A 40 48.24 -73.59 6.51
CA LEU A 40 47.13 -72.63 6.61
C LEU A 40 45.77 -73.34 6.77
N VAL A 41 45.51 -74.40 6.01
CA VAL A 41 44.29 -75.21 6.14
C VAL A 41 44.20 -75.82 7.53
N ARG A 42 45.28 -76.44 8.01
CA ARG A 42 45.32 -77.04 9.36
C ARG A 42 45.13 -76.01 10.46
N ASN A 43 45.71 -74.82 10.33
CA ASN A 43 45.50 -73.73 11.30
C ASN A 43 44.07 -73.19 11.29
N MET A 44 43.44 -73.14 10.11
CA MET A 44 42.03 -72.77 9.96
C MET A 44 41.12 -73.80 10.63
N GLU A 45 41.42 -75.10 10.53
CA GLU A 45 40.71 -76.17 11.23
C GLU A 45 40.88 -76.09 12.75
N LEU A 46 42.13 -75.92 13.20
CA LEU A 46 42.48 -75.88 14.61
C LEU A 46 42.18 -74.53 15.28
N ARG A 47 41.70 -73.54 14.52
CA ARG A 47 41.44 -72.15 14.97
C ARG A 47 42.65 -71.51 15.65
N LYS A 48 43.85 -71.77 15.14
CA LYS A 48 45.10 -71.17 15.65
C LYS A 48 45.44 -69.95 14.82
N GLU A 49 45.91 -68.89 15.48
CA GLU A 49 46.50 -67.72 14.79
C GLU A 49 45.54 -67.16 13.73
N VAL A 50 44.28 -66.95 14.15
CA VAL A 50 43.14 -66.81 13.23
C VAL A 50 43.33 -65.67 12.25
N LEU A 51 43.75 -64.49 12.70
CA LEU A 51 43.94 -63.32 11.84
C LEU A 51 45.06 -63.52 10.80
N ASP A 52 46.21 -64.01 11.24
CA ASP A 52 47.35 -64.29 10.35
C ASP A 52 47.00 -65.40 9.34
N THR A 53 46.23 -66.39 9.77
CA THR A 53 45.76 -67.48 8.91
C THR A 53 44.76 -66.97 7.87
N LEU A 54 43.81 -66.12 8.23
CA LEU A 54 42.86 -65.51 7.29
C LEU A 54 43.60 -64.65 6.24
N LEU A 55 44.54 -63.80 6.67
CA LEU A 55 45.35 -62.98 5.76
C LEU A 55 46.23 -63.84 4.85
N GLY A 56 46.86 -64.89 5.39
CA GLY A 56 47.61 -65.86 4.61
C GLY A 56 46.76 -66.53 3.53
N VAL A 57 45.56 -67.00 3.88
CA VAL A 57 44.62 -67.61 2.92
C VAL A 57 44.17 -66.62 1.84
N ILE A 58 43.91 -65.35 2.20
CA ILE A 58 43.57 -64.28 1.25
C ILE A 58 44.70 -64.09 0.22
N GLU A 59 45.95 -64.03 0.67
CA GLU A 59 47.10 -63.88 -0.22
C GLU A 59 47.30 -65.11 -1.11
N VAL A 60 47.10 -66.32 -0.59
CA VAL A 60 47.13 -67.54 -1.42
C VAL A 60 46.03 -67.54 -2.47
N LEU A 61 44.81 -67.11 -2.11
CA LEU A 61 43.70 -66.98 -3.07
C LEU A 61 44.00 -65.93 -4.15
N ARG A 62 44.64 -64.81 -3.78
CA ARG A 62 45.15 -63.82 -4.74
C ARG A 62 46.17 -64.44 -5.70
N ILE A 63 47.18 -65.14 -5.18
CA ILE A 63 48.27 -65.69 -5.99
C ILE A 63 47.73 -66.74 -6.99
N ASN A 64 46.80 -67.59 -6.54
CA ASN A 64 46.26 -68.69 -7.34
C ASN A 64 45.08 -68.28 -8.24
N ALA A 65 44.56 -67.05 -8.15
CA ALA A 65 43.45 -66.58 -8.98
C ALA A 65 43.77 -66.74 -10.49
N PRO A 66 42.85 -67.33 -11.30
CA PRO A 66 41.43 -67.56 -11.00
C PRO A 66 41.11 -68.93 -10.35
N ARG A 67 42.11 -69.79 -10.08
CA ARG A 67 41.87 -71.11 -9.48
C ARG A 67 41.69 -70.99 -7.97
N CYS A 68 40.56 -71.48 -7.46
CA CYS A 68 40.36 -71.59 -6.02
C CYS A 68 40.87 -72.94 -5.51
N PHE A 69 41.89 -72.92 -4.66
CA PHE A 69 42.47 -74.13 -4.06
C PHE A 69 41.64 -74.70 -2.90
N LEU A 70 40.75 -73.89 -2.33
CA LEU A 70 39.89 -74.30 -1.22
C LEU A 70 38.74 -75.18 -1.72
N SER A 71 38.59 -76.34 -1.10
CA SER A 71 37.39 -77.18 -1.18
C SER A 71 36.15 -76.46 -0.64
N LYS A 72 34.97 -77.02 -0.92
CA LYS A 72 33.70 -76.45 -0.46
C LYS A 72 33.63 -76.30 1.08
N GLU A 73 34.16 -77.27 1.82
CA GLU A 73 34.19 -77.23 3.28
C GLU A 73 35.17 -76.21 3.82
N GLU A 74 36.36 -76.10 3.21
CA GLU A 74 37.37 -75.12 3.61
C GLU A 74 36.91 -73.70 3.33
N LYS A 75 36.24 -73.45 2.18
CA LYS A 75 35.56 -72.16 1.91
C LYS A 75 34.58 -71.81 3.02
N ARG A 76 33.72 -72.76 3.41
CA ARG A 76 32.73 -72.54 4.47
C ARG A 76 33.40 -72.20 5.80
N ARG A 77 34.49 -72.89 6.16
CA ARG A 77 35.26 -72.61 7.39
C ARG A 77 35.94 -71.24 7.33
N PHE A 78 36.55 -70.91 6.20
CA PHE A 78 37.19 -69.61 5.96
C PHE A 78 36.20 -68.45 6.16
N PHE A 79 35.06 -68.48 5.47
CA PHE A 79 34.06 -67.41 5.58
C PHE A 79 33.41 -67.36 6.96
N LYS A 80 33.19 -68.50 7.62
CA LYS A 80 32.70 -68.54 8.99
C LYS A 80 33.67 -67.84 9.96
N LEU A 81 34.97 -68.11 9.83
CA LEU A 81 35.99 -67.45 10.65
C LEU A 81 36.08 -65.95 10.35
N LEU A 82 36.01 -65.56 9.07
CA LEU A 82 36.00 -64.15 8.68
C LEU A 82 34.82 -63.39 9.33
N ILE A 83 33.61 -63.96 9.28
CA ILE A 83 32.40 -63.39 9.92
C ILE A 83 32.58 -63.31 11.46
N GLU A 84 33.17 -64.33 12.09
CA GLU A 84 33.42 -64.34 13.55
C GLU A 84 34.45 -63.28 13.99
N VAL A 85 35.41 -62.92 13.12
CA VAL A 85 36.54 -62.01 13.41
C VAL A 85 36.23 -60.56 13.08
N LEU A 86 35.49 -60.29 11.99
CA LEU A 86 35.14 -58.94 11.52
C LEU A 86 34.68 -57.95 12.61
N PRO A 87 33.81 -58.31 13.57
CA PRO A 87 33.40 -57.40 14.63
C PRO A 87 34.39 -57.30 15.82
N LYS A 88 35.39 -58.18 15.91
CA LYS A 88 36.26 -58.32 17.09
C LYS A 88 37.66 -57.77 16.87
N GLU A 89 38.22 -57.90 15.66
CA GLU A 89 39.62 -57.60 15.39
C GLU A 89 39.80 -56.69 14.17
N LYS A 90 40.87 -55.90 14.16
CA LYS A 90 41.22 -55.06 13.01
C LYS A 90 41.92 -55.90 11.94
N ILE A 91 41.18 -56.26 10.90
CA ILE A 91 41.69 -57.00 9.73
C ILE A 91 41.75 -56.09 8.49
N ASN A 92 42.84 -56.17 7.71
CA ASN A 92 42.93 -55.49 6.42
C ASN A 92 42.37 -56.40 5.31
N LEU A 93 41.28 -55.98 4.69
CA LEU A 93 40.58 -56.73 3.64
C LEU A 93 40.71 -56.06 2.25
N GLU A 94 41.68 -55.16 2.06
CA GLU A 94 41.94 -54.52 0.77
C GLU A 94 42.20 -55.54 -0.34
N THR A 95 43.11 -56.50 -0.11
CA THR A 95 43.39 -57.58 -1.07
C THR A 95 42.13 -58.41 -1.34
N PHE A 96 41.35 -58.69 -0.29
CA PHE A 96 40.14 -59.49 -0.37
C PHE A 96 39.08 -58.87 -1.28
N ILE A 97 38.86 -57.56 -1.12
CA ILE A 97 37.91 -56.77 -1.92
C ILE A 97 38.44 -56.55 -3.34
N THR A 98 39.69 -56.12 -3.50
CA THR A 98 40.31 -55.78 -4.80
C THR A 98 40.28 -56.97 -5.76
N TYR A 99 40.53 -58.17 -5.26
CA TYR A 99 40.53 -59.40 -6.06
C TYR A 99 39.17 -60.09 -6.08
N ARG A 100 38.11 -59.41 -5.64
CA ARG A 100 36.72 -59.88 -5.64
C ARG A 100 36.51 -61.27 -5.02
N ILE A 101 37.37 -61.65 -4.08
CA ILE A 101 37.30 -62.93 -3.36
C ILE A 101 35.94 -63.14 -2.63
N PRO A 102 35.22 -62.09 -2.16
CA PRO A 102 33.85 -62.24 -1.65
C PRO A 102 32.91 -63.09 -2.51
N SER A 103 33.00 -63.05 -3.84
CA SER A 103 32.09 -63.79 -4.72
C SER A 103 32.22 -65.31 -4.61
N LEU A 104 33.27 -65.82 -3.94
CA LEU A 104 33.39 -67.23 -3.58
C LEU A 104 32.39 -67.67 -2.50
N LEU A 105 31.75 -66.72 -1.79
CA LEU A 105 30.74 -66.99 -0.78
C LEU A 105 29.38 -67.27 -1.43
N THR A 106 28.96 -68.53 -1.37
CA THR A 106 27.68 -69.00 -1.95
C THR A 106 26.73 -69.63 -0.92
N ASP A 107 27.16 -69.75 0.34
CA ASP A 107 26.36 -70.33 1.43
C ASP A 107 25.38 -69.29 2.00
N LYS A 108 24.08 -69.52 1.80
CA LYS A 108 23.00 -68.59 2.19
C LYS A 108 23.03 -68.23 3.69
N ASP A 109 23.33 -69.20 4.57
CA ASP A 109 23.35 -68.96 6.02
C ASP A 109 24.50 -68.04 6.41
N LEU A 110 25.66 -68.21 5.76
CA LEU A 110 26.82 -67.35 5.99
C LEU A 110 26.62 -65.95 5.42
N ILE A 111 25.95 -65.83 4.28
CA ILE A 111 25.62 -64.53 3.65
C ILE A 111 24.66 -63.73 4.53
N SER A 112 23.63 -64.39 5.07
CA SER A 112 22.69 -63.77 6.02
C SER A 112 23.43 -63.30 7.29
N LYS A 113 24.31 -64.13 7.86
CA LYS A 113 25.14 -63.76 9.02
C LYS A 113 26.08 -62.59 8.74
N LEU A 114 26.72 -62.58 7.57
CA LEU A 114 27.60 -61.50 7.14
C LEU A 114 26.82 -60.19 7.01
N SER A 115 25.64 -60.23 6.38
CA SER A 115 24.77 -59.06 6.21
C SER A 115 24.20 -58.57 7.55
N GLY A 116 24.00 -59.45 8.52
CA GLY A 116 23.61 -59.07 9.89
C GLY A 116 24.69 -58.33 10.67
N LEU A 117 25.95 -58.35 10.23
CA LEU A 117 27.04 -57.60 10.88
C LEU A 117 26.94 -56.09 10.62
N ILE A 118 26.13 -55.63 9.67
CA ILE A 118 26.06 -54.22 9.29
C ILE A 118 25.72 -53.31 10.49
N GLY A 119 24.84 -53.75 11.39
CA GLY A 119 24.50 -53.02 12.61
C GLY A 119 25.49 -53.20 13.78
N VAL A 120 26.53 -54.01 13.61
CA VAL A 120 27.47 -54.41 14.68
C VAL A 120 28.88 -53.83 14.46
N VAL A 121 29.34 -53.76 13.22
CA VAL A 121 30.69 -53.26 12.89
C VAL A 121 30.73 -51.74 12.74
N SER A 122 31.85 -51.12 13.10
CA SER A 122 32.07 -49.67 12.97
C SER A 122 33.42 -49.34 12.33
N GLY A 123 33.59 -48.09 11.88
CA GLY A 123 34.84 -47.61 11.28
C GLY A 123 35.21 -48.30 9.96
N THR A 124 36.49 -48.66 9.80
CA THR A 124 37.02 -49.31 8.58
C THR A 124 36.40 -50.68 8.30
N ALA A 125 36.04 -51.44 9.33
CA ALA A 125 35.36 -52.73 9.16
C ALA A 125 33.97 -52.58 8.53
N LYS A 126 33.23 -51.52 8.89
CA LYS A 126 31.94 -51.17 8.25
C LYS A 126 32.14 -50.82 6.77
N LYS A 127 33.19 -50.05 6.44
CA LYS A 127 33.53 -49.74 5.04
C LYS A 127 33.82 -51.02 4.24
N TYR A 128 34.68 -51.91 4.75
CA TYR A 128 34.96 -53.17 4.08
C TYR A 128 33.73 -54.06 3.94
N LEU A 129 32.87 -54.13 4.96
CA LEU A 129 31.62 -54.88 4.88
C LEU A 129 30.69 -54.35 3.78
N LYS A 130 30.56 -53.01 3.64
CA LYS A 130 29.77 -52.41 2.55
C LYS A 130 30.30 -52.84 1.18
N GLU A 131 31.61 -52.77 0.96
CA GLU A 131 32.25 -53.19 -0.31
C GLU A 131 32.08 -54.70 -0.59
N ILE A 132 32.22 -55.54 0.44
CA ILE A 132 32.00 -56.99 0.33
C ILE A 132 30.55 -57.27 -0.10
N ILE A 133 29.58 -56.58 0.49
CA ILE A 133 28.16 -56.70 0.13
C ILE A 133 27.91 -56.22 -1.31
N ILE A 134 28.53 -55.14 -1.74
CA ILE A 134 28.44 -54.64 -3.13
C ILE A 134 28.91 -55.72 -4.10
N ILE A 135 30.07 -56.35 -3.86
CA ILE A 135 30.59 -57.44 -4.70
C ILE A 135 29.62 -58.64 -4.72
N LEU A 136 29.02 -59.00 -3.58
CA LEU A 136 28.04 -60.08 -3.51
C LEU A 136 26.76 -59.77 -4.31
N ILE A 137 26.37 -58.51 -4.44
CA ILE A 137 25.24 -58.10 -5.29
C ILE A 137 25.63 -58.13 -6.77
N GLU A 138 26.82 -57.62 -7.10
CA GLU A 138 27.31 -57.52 -8.49
C GLU A 138 27.61 -58.88 -9.13
N GLU A 139 28.20 -59.81 -8.37
CA GLU A 139 28.68 -61.10 -8.89
C GLU A 139 27.88 -62.31 -8.37
N GLY A 140 26.94 -62.08 -7.45
CA GLY A 140 26.12 -63.13 -6.87
C GLY A 140 25.15 -63.75 -7.87
N THR A 141 24.68 -64.96 -7.54
CA THR A 141 23.50 -65.53 -8.20
C THR A 141 22.24 -64.73 -7.81
N GLU A 142 21.19 -64.77 -8.64
CA GLU A 142 19.95 -64.02 -8.36
C GLU A 142 19.37 -64.31 -6.96
N ASP A 143 19.41 -65.57 -6.54
CA ASP A 143 19.02 -66.02 -5.20
C ASP A 143 19.85 -65.38 -4.08
N THR A 144 21.16 -65.25 -4.30
CA THR A 144 22.10 -64.64 -3.36
C THR A 144 21.84 -63.14 -3.25
N THR A 145 21.72 -62.48 -4.40
CA THR A 145 21.46 -61.05 -4.49
C THR A 145 20.15 -60.67 -3.80
N ARG A 146 19.08 -61.45 -3.97
CA ARG A 146 17.80 -61.23 -3.27
C ARG A 146 17.94 -61.32 -1.76
N GLU A 147 18.64 -62.32 -1.23
CA GLU A 147 18.82 -62.48 0.21
C GLU A 147 19.64 -61.33 0.83
N VAL A 148 20.73 -60.94 0.15
CA VAL A 148 21.56 -59.81 0.55
C VAL A 148 20.74 -58.52 0.56
N ILE A 149 20.01 -58.23 -0.52
CA ILE A 149 19.18 -57.03 -0.63
C ILE A 149 18.11 -57.00 0.46
N ARG A 150 17.45 -58.12 0.74
CA ARG A 150 16.46 -58.21 1.82
C ARG A 150 17.07 -57.83 3.17
N SER A 151 18.25 -58.37 3.48
CA SER A 151 18.94 -58.03 4.73
C SER A 151 19.36 -56.57 4.78
N VAL A 152 19.88 -56.02 3.68
CA VAL A 152 20.26 -54.61 3.56
C VAL A 152 19.05 -53.70 3.81
N LEU A 153 17.93 -53.94 3.12
CA LEU A 153 16.71 -53.15 3.26
C LEU A 153 16.21 -53.11 4.72
N LEU A 154 16.17 -54.25 5.40
CA LEU A 154 15.72 -54.33 6.81
C LEU A 154 16.60 -53.56 7.81
N HIS A 155 17.84 -53.22 7.43
CA HIS A 155 18.76 -52.46 8.29
C HIS A 155 18.78 -50.95 7.99
N ILE A 156 18.32 -50.52 6.82
CA ILE A 156 18.28 -49.09 6.43
C ILE A 156 17.57 -48.20 7.49
N PRO A 157 16.43 -48.60 8.10
CA PRO A 157 15.78 -47.77 9.12
C PRO A 157 16.63 -47.52 10.36
N LYS A 158 17.55 -48.45 10.68
CA LYS A 158 18.43 -48.36 11.85
C LYS A 158 19.73 -47.61 11.54
N ASP A 159 20.17 -47.64 10.29
CA ASP A 159 21.42 -47.02 9.84
C ASP A 159 21.26 -46.57 8.37
N PRO A 160 20.74 -45.34 8.15
CA PRO A 160 20.41 -44.84 6.81
C PRO A 160 21.60 -44.78 5.85
N GLU A 161 22.84 -44.68 6.34
CA GLU A 161 24.06 -44.66 5.51
C GLU A 161 24.25 -45.94 4.68
N ILE A 162 23.56 -47.02 5.04
CA ILE A 162 23.61 -48.30 4.31
C ILE A 162 22.89 -48.18 2.96
N SER A 163 22.00 -47.20 2.79
CA SER A 163 21.30 -46.98 1.53
C SER A 163 22.26 -46.88 0.34
N SER A 164 23.48 -46.36 0.57
CA SER A 164 24.55 -46.24 -0.44
C SER A 164 24.91 -47.56 -1.15
N ILE A 165 24.70 -48.72 -0.50
CA ILE A 165 24.92 -50.04 -1.11
C ILE A 165 23.94 -50.27 -2.26
N ILE A 166 22.65 -50.03 -2.01
CA ILE A 166 21.60 -50.06 -3.03
C ILE A 166 21.89 -49.00 -4.08
N GLU A 167 22.49 -47.88 -3.67
CA GLU A 167 22.83 -46.81 -4.60
C GLU A 167 23.84 -47.17 -5.66
N VAL A 168 24.98 -47.69 -5.22
CA VAL A 168 26.07 -48.11 -6.10
C VAL A 168 25.62 -49.25 -7.01
N THR A 169 24.74 -50.14 -6.53
CA THR A 169 24.34 -51.36 -7.24
C THR A 169 22.98 -51.25 -7.95
N LYS A 170 22.45 -50.03 -8.14
CA LYS A 170 21.06 -49.79 -8.54
C LYS A 170 20.57 -50.59 -9.75
N GLU A 171 21.42 -50.76 -10.77
CA GLU A 171 21.03 -51.44 -12.01
C GLU A 171 20.72 -52.93 -11.80
N ILE A 172 21.39 -53.54 -10.81
CA ILE A 172 21.26 -54.96 -10.46
C ILE A 172 20.26 -55.14 -9.31
N SER A 173 20.28 -54.24 -8.32
CA SER A 173 19.50 -54.40 -7.10
C SER A 173 18.03 -54.03 -7.23
N MET A 174 17.69 -53.06 -8.08
CA MET A 174 16.32 -52.51 -8.17
C MET A 174 15.22 -53.53 -8.50
N PRO A 175 15.40 -54.50 -9.43
CA PRO A 175 14.40 -55.54 -9.68
C PRO A 175 14.07 -56.37 -8.43
N ALA A 176 15.10 -56.71 -7.63
CA ALA A 176 14.92 -57.44 -6.38
C ALA A 176 14.32 -56.56 -5.29
N VAL A 177 14.75 -55.29 -5.18
CA VAL A 177 14.18 -54.32 -4.21
C VAL A 177 12.67 -54.18 -4.41
N ALA A 178 12.20 -54.00 -5.65
CA ALA A 178 10.78 -53.86 -5.93
C ALA A 178 9.96 -55.08 -5.46
N LEU A 179 10.43 -56.30 -5.76
CA LEU A 179 9.74 -57.54 -5.39
C LEU A 179 9.79 -57.81 -3.89
N ILE A 180 10.92 -57.52 -3.24
CA ILE A 180 11.08 -57.74 -1.79
C ILE A 180 10.24 -56.75 -1.00
N MET A 181 10.26 -55.46 -1.39
CA MET A 181 9.48 -54.44 -0.71
C MET A 181 7.97 -54.72 -0.81
N GLU A 182 7.45 -55.19 -1.95
CA GLU A 182 6.02 -55.58 -2.07
C GLU A 182 5.57 -56.65 -1.05
N ASN A 183 6.49 -57.42 -0.45
CA ASN A 183 6.21 -58.47 0.52
C ASN A 183 6.45 -58.07 1.98
N PHE A 184 6.88 -56.83 2.25
CA PHE A 184 7.06 -56.34 3.62
C PHE A 184 5.73 -55.93 4.26
N GLU A 185 5.65 -56.06 5.59
CA GLU A 185 4.55 -55.48 6.36
C GLU A 185 4.53 -53.96 6.19
N ASP A 186 3.34 -53.35 6.18
CA ASP A 186 3.14 -51.92 5.86
C ASP A 186 4.05 -50.99 6.67
N LYS A 187 4.26 -51.29 7.96
CA LYS A 187 5.14 -50.51 8.85
C LYS A 187 6.61 -50.62 8.43
N VAL A 188 7.10 -51.85 8.20
CA VAL A 188 8.48 -52.09 7.79
C VAL A 188 8.74 -51.47 6.41
N TYR A 189 7.79 -51.58 5.50
CA TYR A 189 7.85 -50.91 4.21
C TYR A 189 8.02 -49.40 4.36
N ALA A 190 7.23 -48.76 5.23
CA ALA A 190 7.29 -47.33 5.49
C ALA A 190 8.64 -46.88 6.08
N ASP A 191 9.12 -47.61 7.06
CA ASP A 191 10.39 -47.33 7.73
C ASP A 191 11.56 -47.43 6.75
N VAL A 192 11.56 -48.43 5.87
CA VAL A 192 12.60 -48.61 4.84
C VAL A 192 12.50 -47.53 3.77
N TYR A 193 11.31 -47.29 3.23
CA TYR A 193 11.09 -46.32 2.15
C TYR A 193 11.45 -44.89 2.56
N SER A 194 11.07 -44.46 3.77
CA SER A 194 11.32 -43.10 4.28
C SER A 194 12.81 -42.78 4.50
N ASN A 195 13.66 -43.80 4.60
CA ASN A 195 15.10 -43.71 4.82
C ASN A 195 15.94 -44.03 3.56
N LEU A 196 15.29 -44.34 2.43
CA LEU A 196 15.99 -44.50 1.14
C LEU A 196 16.35 -43.13 0.54
N SER A 197 17.59 -43.01 0.07
CA SER A 197 18.15 -41.79 -0.51
C SER A 197 17.77 -41.59 -1.99
N PHE A 198 17.43 -42.65 -2.73
CA PHE A 198 16.98 -42.58 -4.13
C PHE A 198 15.49 -42.28 -4.32
N ARG A 199 15.10 -41.07 -3.94
CA ARG A 199 13.69 -40.61 -3.98
C ARG A 199 13.10 -40.57 -5.40
N GLU A 200 13.90 -40.29 -6.42
CA GLU A 200 13.39 -40.09 -7.79
C GLU A 200 13.30 -41.38 -8.63
N HIS A 201 14.09 -42.42 -8.29
CA HIS A 201 14.16 -43.66 -9.07
C HIS A 201 13.45 -44.84 -8.39
N LEU A 202 13.29 -44.82 -7.07
CA LEU A 202 12.35 -45.68 -6.36
C LEU A 202 10.94 -45.08 -6.47
N CYS A 203 10.46 -44.94 -7.71
CA CYS A 203 9.05 -45.17 -7.99
C CYS A 203 8.75 -46.67 -7.84
N VAL A 204 9.17 -47.30 -6.72
CA VAL A 204 8.48 -48.49 -6.21
C VAL A 204 7.08 -47.98 -6.07
N ARG A 205 6.25 -48.48 -6.98
CA ARG A 205 5.04 -47.85 -7.51
C ARG A 205 4.35 -47.05 -6.41
N ASN A 206 3.80 -45.88 -6.78
CA ASN A 206 2.47 -45.47 -6.33
C ASN A 206 1.80 -46.67 -5.70
N ILE A 207 1.64 -46.77 -4.38
CA ILE A 207 0.90 -47.89 -3.82
C ILE A 207 -0.49 -47.73 -4.45
N ARG A 208 -0.74 -48.46 -5.55
CA ARG A 208 -1.90 -48.26 -6.41
C ARG A 208 -2.98 -49.14 -5.81
N GLY A 209 -4.12 -48.54 -5.50
CA GLY A 209 -5.29 -49.26 -5.00
C GLY A 209 -5.40 -49.33 -3.47
N GLN A 210 -6.07 -50.37 -2.98
CA GLN A 210 -6.62 -50.44 -1.61
C GLN A 210 -5.57 -50.44 -0.47
N GLY A 211 -4.31 -50.83 -0.74
CA GLY A 211 -3.22 -50.83 0.25
C GLY A 211 -2.68 -49.44 0.59
N LYS A 212 -2.92 -48.44 -0.27
CA LYS A 212 -2.39 -47.08 -0.10
C LYS A 212 -2.86 -46.39 1.18
N LEU A 213 -4.15 -46.54 1.49
CA LEU A 213 -4.76 -45.92 2.65
C LEU A 213 -4.23 -46.58 3.93
N LYS A 214 -4.14 -47.91 3.96
CA LYS A 214 -3.59 -48.66 5.09
C LYS A 214 -2.14 -48.26 5.37
N TYR A 215 -1.32 -48.18 4.32
CA TYR A 215 0.05 -47.68 4.40
C TYR A 215 0.12 -46.26 4.96
N LEU A 216 -0.63 -45.33 4.35
CA LEU A 216 -0.57 -43.93 4.74
C LEU A 216 -1.00 -43.76 6.19
N THR A 217 -2.07 -44.44 6.62
CA THR A 217 -2.52 -44.44 8.02
C THR A 217 -1.46 -45.02 8.98
N ALA A 218 -0.77 -46.10 8.60
CA ALA A 218 0.25 -46.71 9.45
C ALA A 218 1.55 -45.90 9.53
N ALA A 219 1.90 -45.19 8.47
CA ALA A 219 3.12 -44.39 8.36
C ALA A 219 2.96 -42.95 8.90
N MET A 220 1.74 -42.50 9.16
CA MET A 220 1.43 -41.14 9.59
C MET A 220 1.85 -40.90 11.05
N THR A 221 3.13 -40.63 11.25
CA THR A 221 3.72 -40.18 12.51
C THR A 221 4.18 -38.73 12.39
N GLU A 222 4.38 -38.03 13.51
CA GLU A 222 4.86 -36.64 13.52
C GLU A 222 6.20 -36.49 12.77
N GLU A 223 7.12 -37.46 12.94
CA GLU A 223 8.43 -37.49 12.24
C GLU A 223 8.33 -37.67 10.72
N ASN A 224 7.28 -38.34 10.24
CA ASN A 224 7.09 -38.63 8.81
C ASN A 224 6.06 -37.73 8.14
N PHE A 225 5.33 -36.90 8.90
CA PHE A 225 4.19 -36.12 8.42
C PHE A 225 4.53 -35.22 7.24
N GLU A 226 5.56 -34.36 7.37
CA GLU A 226 5.94 -33.42 6.31
C GLU A 226 6.40 -34.14 5.04
N LYS A 227 7.18 -35.22 5.23
CA LYS A 227 7.67 -36.05 4.11
C LYS A 227 6.48 -36.65 3.35
N LEU A 228 5.54 -37.29 4.05
CA LEU A 228 4.36 -37.91 3.44
C LEU A 228 3.45 -36.87 2.78
N CYS A 229 3.25 -35.71 3.41
CA CYS A 229 2.47 -34.62 2.82
C CYS A 229 3.07 -34.13 1.50
N ASN A 230 4.39 -33.93 1.43
CA ASN A 230 5.05 -33.49 0.19
C ASN A 230 4.83 -34.46 -0.99
N PHE A 231 4.71 -35.76 -0.72
CA PHE A 231 4.41 -36.75 -1.76
C PHE A 231 2.93 -36.83 -2.15
N TYR A 232 2.02 -36.70 -1.16
CA TYR A 232 0.61 -37.06 -1.35
C TYR A 232 -0.36 -35.86 -1.36
N ILE A 233 0.08 -34.62 -1.11
CA ILE A 233 -0.81 -33.46 -1.08
C ILE A 233 -1.47 -33.16 -2.44
N GLY A 234 -0.85 -33.59 -3.54
CA GLY A 234 -1.40 -33.51 -4.90
C GLY A 234 -2.22 -34.73 -5.33
N ASP A 235 -2.54 -35.66 -4.42
CA ASP A 235 -3.20 -36.90 -4.78
C ASP A 235 -4.67 -36.71 -5.19
N LYS A 236 -5.11 -37.47 -6.20
CA LYS A 236 -6.50 -37.40 -6.68
C LYS A 236 -7.50 -38.14 -5.78
N ASP A 237 -7.05 -39.08 -4.93
CA ASP A 237 -7.95 -39.79 -4.01
C ASP A 237 -8.26 -38.93 -2.78
N LYS A 238 -9.52 -38.49 -2.66
CA LYS A 238 -9.99 -37.65 -1.54
C LYS A 238 -9.76 -38.29 -0.16
N ARG A 239 -9.68 -39.62 -0.08
CA ARG A 239 -9.43 -40.34 1.18
C ARG A 239 -7.99 -40.19 1.65
N VAL A 240 -7.03 -40.08 0.73
CA VAL A 240 -5.62 -39.79 1.04
C VAL A 240 -5.51 -38.39 1.63
N ILE A 241 -6.09 -37.40 0.95
CA ILE A 241 -6.10 -36.01 1.41
C ILE A 241 -6.79 -35.87 2.77
N LYS A 242 -7.86 -36.63 3.02
CA LYS A 242 -8.53 -36.66 4.32
C LYS A 242 -7.60 -37.14 5.45
N ILE A 243 -6.84 -38.21 5.24
CA ILE A 243 -5.86 -38.71 6.23
C ILE A 243 -4.77 -37.67 6.50
N LEU A 244 -4.27 -36.98 5.46
CA LEU A 244 -3.30 -35.89 5.63
C LEU A 244 -3.89 -34.76 6.47
N ALA A 245 -5.11 -34.33 6.18
CA ALA A 245 -5.78 -33.27 6.93
C ALA A 245 -6.09 -33.66 8.37
N GLU A 246 -6.43 -34.93 8.64
CA GLU A 246 -6.70 -35.41 10.00
C GLU A 246 -5.46 -35.35 10.90
N ASN A 247 -4.25 -35.42 10.33
CA ASN A 247 -2.98 -35.38 11.06
C ASN A 247 -2.25 -34.04 10.92
N CYS A 248 -2.78 -33.13 10.11
CA CYS A 248 -2.24 -31.78 9.95
C CYS A 248 -2.64 -30.92 11.15
N SER A 249 -1.68 -30.16 11.66
CA SER A 249 -1.89 -29.17 12.72
C SER A 249 -1.49 -27.78 12.26
N PRO A 250 -1.99 -26.71 12.92
CA PRO A 250 -1.62 -25.32 12.65
C PRO A 250 -0.10 -25.04 12.62
N LYS A 251 0.71 -25.85 13.31
CA LYS A 251 2.18 -25.76 13.30
C LYS A 251 2.80 -26.02 11.92
N HIS A 252 2.10 -26.72 11.05
CA HIS A 252 2.57 -27.11 9.72
C HIS A 252 2.15 -26.10 8.66
N ASP A 253 2.48 -24.82 8.90
CA ASP A 253 2.01 -23.61 8.19
C ASP A 253 1.76 -23.80 6.68
N GLU A 254 2.80 -24.13 5.89
CA GLU A 254 2.66 -24.29 4.44
C GLU A 254 1.69 -25.41 4.03
N ILE A 255 1.72 -26.54 4.73
CA ILE A 255 0.89 -27.71 4.43
C ILE A 255 -0.56 -27.41 4.83
N PHE A 256 -0.75 -26.77 5.97
CA PHE A 256 -2.04 -26.33 6.48
C PHE A 256 -2.72 -25.41 5.46
N HIS A 257 -2.02 -24.37 4.97
CA HIS A 257 -2.54 -23.46 3.96
C HIS A 257 -2.82 -24.14 2.61
N LYS A 258 -1.97 -25.07 2.18
CA LYS A 258 -2.19 -25.84 0.94
C LYS A 258 -3.44 -26.71 1.03
N ILE A 259 -3.66 -27.42 2.14
CA ILE A 259 -4.86 -28.24 2.35
C ILE A 259 -6.09 -27.33 2.42
N LEU A 260 -6.02 -26.24 3.20
CA LEU A 260 -7.12 -25.33 3.41
C LEU A 260 -7.56 -24.58 2.14
N SER A 261 -6.64 -24.35 1.20
CA SER A 261 -6.94 -23.64 -0.06
C SER A 261 -7.43 -24.55 -1.18
N ASN A 262 -6.94 -25.79 -1.26
CA ASN A 262 -7.07 -26.62 -2.48
C ASN A 262 -7.96 -27.87 -2.31
N CYS A 263 -8.46 -28.15 -1.10
CA CYS A 263 -9.18 -29.40 -0.82
C CYS A 263 -10.70 -29.25 -0.75
N ASN A 264 -11.41 -30.38 -0.72
CA ASN A 264 -12.87 -30.44 -0.58
C ASN A 264 -13.35 -29.76 0.72
N GLU A 265 -14.55 -29.20 0.71
CA GLU A 265 -15.21 -28.51 1.84
C GLU A 265 -15.21 -29.32 3.13
N ASP A 266 -15.53 -30.61 3.07
CA ASP A 266 -15.55 -31.46 4.27
C ASP A 266 -14.16 -31.61 4.92
N ILE A 267 -13.11 -31.66 4.10
CA ILE A 267 -11.72 -31.78 4.57
C ILE A 267 -11.30 -30.46 5.22
N ARG A 268 -11.65 -29.33 4.58
CA ARG A 268 -11.38 -27.99 5.09
C ARG A 268 -12.11 -27.72 6.41
N ALA A 269 -13.38 -28.11 6.50
CA ALA A 269 -14.16 -28.00 7.73
C ALA A 269 -13.53 -28.83 8.86
N THR A 270 -13.17 -30.08 8.59
CA THR A 270 -12.53 -30.96 9.59
C THR A 270 -11.19 -30.40 10.09
N LEU A 271 -10.39 -29.79 9.20
CA LEU A 271 -9.13 -29.16 9.56
C LEU A 271 -9.36 -27.95 10.48
N LEU A 272 -10.34 -27.10 10.16
CA LEU A 272 -10.68 -25.94 10.97
C LEU A 272 -11.34 -26.31 12.31
N GLU A 273 -12.16 -27.35 12.38
CA GLU A 273 -12.78 -27.83 13.63
C GLU A 273 -11.76 -28.21 14.71
N LYS A 274 -10.53 -28.59 14.30
CA LYS A 274 -9.41 -28.87 15.21
C LYS A 274 -8.58 -27.65 15.58
N THR A 275 -8.86 -26.50 14.98
CA THR A 275 -8.11 -25.26 15.17
C THR A 275 -8.80 -24.40 16.23
N SER A 276 -8.08 -24.03 17.27
CA SER A 276 -8.57 -23.10 18.28
C SER A 276 -8.26 -21.65 17.92
N PHE A 277 -8.90 -20.72 18.62
CA PHE A 277 -8.58 -19.29 18.56
C PHE A 277 -7.09 -19.02 18.84
N LYS A 278 -6.49 -19.70 19.83
CA LYS A 278 -5.08 -19.50 20.19
C LYS A 278 -4.16 -19.90 19.05
N ASP A 279 -4.49 -20.97 18.34
CA ASP A 279 -3.71 -21.44 17.20
C ASP A 279 -3.74 -20.45 16.03
N ILE A 280 -4.89 -19.84 15.74
CA ILE A 280 -5.00 -18.82 14.68
C ILE A 280 -4.00 -17.68 14.92
N ILE A 281 -3.83 -17.27 16.16
CA ILE A 281 -2.95 -16.14 16.48
C ILE A 281 -1.50 -16.55 16.58
N GLU A 282 -1.21 -17.66 17.28
CA GLU A 282 0.16 -18.16 17.46
C GLU A 282 0.83 -18.41 16.11
N TYR A 283 0.08 -18.94 15.14
CA TYR A 283 0.57 -19.27 13.81
C TYR A 283 0.19 -18.24 12.73
N SER A 284 -0.44 -17.12 13.11
CA SER A 284 -0.87 -16.05 12.18
C SER A 284 -1.63 -16.56 10.95
N LEU A 285 -2.56 -17.49 11.15
CA LEU A 285 -3.28 -18.15 10.08
C LEU A 285 -4.19 -17.17 9.33
N ASP A 286 -3.94 -17.00 8.02
CA ASP A 286 -4.81 -16.21 7.14
C ASP A 286 -6.11 -16.96 6.80
N ILE A 287 -7.23 -16.58 7.45
CA ILE A 287 -8.57 -17.18 7.26
C ILE A 287 -9.59 -16.10 6.88
N TYR A 288 -9.42 -15.43 5.73
CA TYR A 288 -10.25 -14.27 5.38
C TYR A 288 -10.95 -14.41 4.02
N GLU A 289 -10.28 -14.23 2.88
CA GLU A 289 -10.99 -14.21 1.59
C GLU A 289 -10.97 -15.56 0.85
N ARG A 290 -9.81 -16.20 0.68
CA ARG A 290 -9.71 -17.42 -0.16
C ARG A 290 -10.44 -18.64 0.40
N ILE A 291 -10.67 -18.70 1.71
CA ILE A 291 -11.15 -19.90 2.40
C ILE A 291 -12.66 -19.83 2.67
N LEU A 292 -13.20 -18.63 2.93
CA LEU A 292 -14.57 -18.43 3.41
C LEU A 292 -15.59 -18.14 2.28
N ASP A 293 -15.12 -17.79 1.09
CA ASP A 293 -15.97 -17.49 -0.07
C ASP A 293 -16.58 -18.73 -0.74
N THR A 294 -16.05 -19.93 -0.49
CA THR A 294 -16.42 -21.12 -1.29
C THR A 294 -17.46 -22.04 -0.65
N SER A 295 -17.66 -22.02 0.67
CA SER A 295 -18.59 -22.94 1.35
C SER A 295 -19.20 -22.37 2.64
N HIS A 296 -20.52 -22.43 2.76
CA HIS A 296 -21.24 -22.06 3.98
C HIS A 296 -20.82 -22.90 5.19
N LYS A 297 -20.51 -24.20 5.00
CA LYS A 297 -20.10 -25.09 6.09
C LYS A 297 -18.74 -24.70 6.68
N VAL A 298 -17.75 -24.47 5.82
CA VAL A 298 -16.41 -24.01 6.23
C VAL A 298 -16.49 -22.65 6.92
N ARG A 299 -17.33 -21.77 6.39
CA ARG A 299 -17.58 -20.45 6.96
C ARG A 299 -18.19 -20.52 8.36
N ALA A 300 -19.24 -21.31 8.55
CA ALA A 300 -19.86 -21.48 9.86
C ALA A 300 -18.86 -21.97 10.93
N VAL A 301 -17.98 -22.91 10.58
CA VAL A 301 -16.92 -23.39 11.48
C VAL A 301 -15.95 -22.27 11.83
N ALA A 302 -15.44 -21.52 10.84
CA ALA A 302 -14.51 -20.42 11.09
C ALA A 302 -15.11 -19.31 11.97
N PHE A 303 -16.36 -18.92 11.69
CA PHE A 303 -17.07 -17.93 12.51
C PHE A 303 -17.32 -18.43 13.94
N ASN A 304 -17.54 -19.73 14.14
CA ASN A 304 -17.63 -20.30 15.49
C ASN A 304 -16.30 -20.23 16.24
N ILE A 305 -15.16 -20.41 15.56
CA ILE A 305 -13.85 -20.20 16.18
C ILE A 305 -13.71 -18.73 16.60
N PHE A 306 -14.09 -17.78 15.75
CA PHE A 306 -14.06 -16.36 16.09
C PHE A 306 -14.98 -16.02 17.27
N ARG A 307 -16.22 -16.53 17.30
CA ARG A 307 -17.12 -16.38 18.46
C ARG A 307 -16.50 -16.91 19.74
N SER A 308 -15.94 -18.13 19.70
CA SER A 308 -15.31 -18.75 20.87
C SER A 308 -14.14 -17.93 21.41
N GLY A 309 -13.30 -17.38 20.52
CA GLY A 309 -12.17 -16.53 20.91
C GLY A 309 -12.61 -15.22 21.54
N MET A 310 -13.69 -14.64 21.00
CA MET A 310 -14.25 -13.40 21.51
C MET A 310 -15.00 -13.59 22.84
N ASP A 311 -15.75 -14.67 23.02
CA ASP A 311 -16.42 -14.99 24.28
C ASP A 311 -15.44 -15.22 25.42
N LEU A 312 -14.36 -15.96 25.17
CA LEU A 312 -13.29 -16.23 26.14
C LEU A 312 -12.62 -14.95 26.65
N CYS A 313 -12.62 -13.90 25.84
CA CYS A 313 -11.80 -12.73 26.05
C CYS A 313 -12.58 -11.41 26.13
N ARG A 314 -13.92 -11.47 26.14
CA ARG A 314 -14.80 -10.31 26.22
C ARG A 314 -14.45 -9.41 27.41
N ASN A 315 -14.19 -10.02 28.56
CA ASN A 315 -13.81 -9.27 29.78
C ASN A 315 -12.46 -8.57 29.63
N LEU A 316 -11.47 -9.20 28.97
CA LEU A 316 -10.18 -8.58 28.68
C LEU A 316 -10.33 -7.38 27.72
N LEU A 317 -11.23 -7.48 26.74
CA LEU A 317 -11.56 -6.36 25.83
C LEU A 317 -12.24 -5.18 26.55
N LEU A 318 -12.99 -5.46 27.62
CA LEU A 318 -13.58 -4.42 28.48
C LEU A 318 -12.52 -3.78 29.40
N GLU A 319 -11.58 -4.55 29.95
CA GLU A 319 -10.45 -4.01 30.74
C GLU A 319 -9.53 -3.09 29.92
N ILE A 320 -9.45 -3.28 28.59
CA ILE A 320 -8.78 -2.34 27.68
C ILE A 320 -9.36 -0.94 27.86
N VAL A 321 -10.67 -0.79 28.08
CA VAL A 321 -11.36 0.49 28.24
C VAL A 321 -11.00 1.17 29.56
N GLU A 322 -10.83 0.40 30.64
CA GLU A 322 -10.59 0.90 32.01
C GLU A 322 -9.14 1.27 32.30
N SER A 323 -8.17 0.76 31.52
CA SER A 323 -6.73 0.95 31.79
C SER A 323 -6.16 2.36 31.55
N SER A 324 -6.98 3.42 31.54
CA SER A 324 -6.52 4.81 31.32
C SER A 324 -6.34 5.64 32.59
N GLU A 325 -6.68 5.14 33.78
CA GLU A 325 -6.40 5.84 35.04
C GLU A 325 -5.77 4.85 36.05
N GLU A 326 -4.52 5.14 36.44
CA GLU A 326 -3.79 4.69 37.64
C GLU A 326 -2.99 3.37 37.75
N ASN A 327 -3.22 2.26 37.05
CA ASN A 327 -2.51 1.00 37.41
C ASN A 327 -1.48 0.46 36.40
N GLN A 328 -0.32 1.13 36.27
CA GLN A 328 0.78 0.68 35.40
C GLN A 328 1.72 -0.39 35.99
N LYS A 329 1.48 -0.95 37.19
CA LYS A 329 2.50 -1.76 37.89
C LYS A 329 2.39 -3.29 37.78
N ASN A 330 1.34 -3.89 37.21
CA ASN A 330 1.19 -5.36 37.15
C ASN A 330 0.89 -5.92 35.73
N TYR A 331 1.56 -5.43 34.68
CA TYR A 331 1.21 -5.67 33.27
C TYR A 331 2.08 -6.66 32.48
N THR A 332 2.70 -7.67 33.11
CA THR A 332 3.62 -8.57 32.38
C THR A 332 3.01 -9.88 31.86
N LYS A 333 1.80 -10.29 32.30
CA LYS A 333 1.11 -11.49 31.76
C LYS A 333 -0.11 -11.20 30.86
N ALA A 334 -0.83 -10.09 31.08
CA ALA A 334 -2.00 -9.72 30.27
C ALA A 334 -1.65 -9.11 28.89
N GLY A 335 -0.36 -8.82 28.63
CA GLY A 335 0.08 -8.17 27.40
C GLY A 335 -0.08 -9.02 26.14
N SER A 336 0.25 -10.31 26.20
CA SER A 336 0.17 -11.20 25.04
C SER A 336 -1.28 -11.54 24.65
N GLU A 337 -2.15 -11.78 25.63
CA GLU A 337 -3.58 -12.08 25.38
C GLU A 337 -4.33 -10.85 24.83
N ARG A 338 -4.01 -9.65 25.32
CA ARG A 338 -4.56 -8.38 24.80
C ARG A 338 -4.11 -8.09 23.37
N GLU A 339 -2.84 -8.30 23.07
CA GLU A 339 -2.31 -8.13 21.71
C GLU A 339 -2.92 -9.15 20.74
N CYS A 340 -3.07 -10.39 21.19
CA CYS A 340 -3.83 -11.46 20.52
C CYS A 340 -5.20 -10.96 20.04
N LEU A 341 -5.96 -10.36 20.96
CA LEU A 341 -7.35 -9.95 20.71
C LEU A 341 -7.47 -8.77 19.77
N LEU A 342 -6.56 -7.79 19.87
CA LEU A 342 -6.53 -6.68 18.93
C LEU A 342 -6.22 -7.17 17.52
N ARG A 343 -5.32 -8.14 17.35
CA ARG A 343 -5.07 -8.79 16.06
C ARG A 343 -6.31 -9.52 15.54
N LEU A 344 -7.04 -10.23 16.40
CA LEU A 344 -8.31 -10.86 16.01
C LEU A 344 -9.36 -9.84 15.53
N ILE A 345 -9.56 -8.75 16.27
CA ILE A 345 -10.49 -7.69 15.90
C ILE A 345 -10.09 -7.07 14.56
N GLU A 346 -8.79 -6.81 14.37
CA GLU A 346 -8.25 -6.33 13.09
C GLU A 346 -8.58 -7.29 11.94
N PHE A 347 -8.40 -8.59 12.18
CA PHE A 347 -8.72 -9.64 11.23
C PHE A 347 -10.23 -9.69 10.86
N ILE A 348 -11.11 -9.61 11.84
CA ILE A 348 -12.57 -9.55 11.62
C ILE A 348 -12.95 -8.27 10.85
N LEU A 349 -12.35 -7.12 11.18
CA LEU A 349 -12.59 -5.84 10.51
C LEU A 349 -12.12 -5.82 9.05
N ARG A 350 -11.02 -6.49 8.72
CA ARG A 350 -10.61 -6.71 7.32
C ARG A 350 -11.69 -7.47 6.54
N GLY A 351 -12.38 -8.41 7.19
CA GLY A 351 -13.52 -9.16 6.63
C GLY A 351 -14.68 -8.28 6.14
N VAL A 352 -14.82 -7.06 6.64
CA VAL A 352 -15.87 -6.10 6.23
C VAL A 352 -15.73 -5.66 4.76
N PHE A 353 -14.54 -5.76 4.17
CA PHE A 353 -14.32 -5.41 2.76
C PHE A 353 -14.60 -6.56 1.78
N THR A 354 -14.95 -7.74 2.29
CA THR A 354 -15.13 -8.95 1.48
C THR A 354 -16.58 -9.10 0.99
N SER A 355 -16.83 -10.11 0.13
CA SER A 355 -18.18 -10.42 -0.34
C SER A 355 -19.13 -10.87 0.79
N GLN A 356 -18.59 -11.33 1.92
CA GLN A 356 -19.34 -11.79 3.11
C GLN A 356 -19.48 -10.71 4.18
N ARG A 357 -19.33 -9.42 3.81
CA ARG A 357 -19.39 -8.25 4.69
C ARG A 357 -20.48 -8.31 5.77
N LYS A 358 -21.69 -8.74 5.40
CA LYS A 358 -22.84 -8.80 6.34
C LYS A 358 -22.57 -9.71 7.54
N GLU A 359 -22.01 -10.89 7.31
CA GLU A 359 -21.74 -11.87 8.38
C GLU A 359 -20.65 -11.38 9.34
N TYR A 360 -19.61 -10.72 8.83
CA TYR A 360 -18.58 -10.09 9.65
C TYR A 360 -19.12 -8.94 10.50
N ILE A 361 -20.02 -8.13 9.93
CA ILE A 361 -20.69 -7.04 10.65
C ILE A 361 -21.62 -7.60 11.72
N ASP A 362 -22.40 -8.63 11.41
CA ASP A 362 -23.29 -9.27 12.36
C ASP A 362 -22.49 -9.90 13.51
N LEU A 363 -21.38 -10.58 13.23
CA LEU A 363 -20.45 -11.09 14.25
C LEU A 363 -19.94 -9.96 15.16
N LEU A 364 -19.49 -8.83 14.60
CA LEU A 364 -19.03 -7.70 15.41
C LEU A 364 -20.14 -7.07 16.28
N ASN A 365 -21.37 -7.05 15.78
CA ASN A 365 -22.53 -6.56 16.52
C ASN A 365 -22.95 -7.51 17.65
N GLU A 366 -22.77 -8.84 17.50
CA GLU A 366 -23.05 -9.83 18.56
C GLU A 366 -22.28 -9.54 19.86
N PHE A 367 -21.12 -8.88 19.79
CA PHE A 367 -20.27 -8.61 20.97
C PHE A 367 -20.74 -7.47 21.86
N ASP A 368 -21.54 -6.54 21.32
CA ASP A 368 -22.03 -5.35 22.04
C ASP A 368 -20.91 -4.64 22.84
N LEU A 369 -19.82 -4.29 22.15
CA LEU A 369 -18.68 -3.63 22.79
C LEU A 369 -18.97 -2.13 23.03
N PRO A 370 -18.42 -1.54 24.10
CA PRO A 370 -18.59 -0.12 24.40
C PRO A 370 -17.94 0.78 23.33
N TRP A 371 -18.48 2.00 23.14
CA TRP A 371 -18.00 2.91 22.09
C TRP A 371 -16.54 3.33 22.31
N GLU A 372 -16.09 3.35 23.57
CA GLU A 372 -14.73 3.65 23.99
C GLU A 372 -13.73 2.65 23.41
N PHE A 373 -14.13 1.38 23.25
CA PHE A 373 -13.32 0.37 22.60
C PHE A 373 -13.11 0.71 21.12
N TYR A 374 -14.20 0.99 20.40
CA TYR A 374 -14.14 1.38 18.98
C TYR A 374 -13.36 2.68 18.76
N PHE A 375 -13.42 3.63 19.70
CA PHE A 375 -12.59 4.83 19.65
C PHE A 375 -11.09 4.51 19.76
N ARG A 376 -10.69 3.53 20.58
CA ARG A 376 -9.29 3.11 20.72
C ARG A 376 -8.76 2.42 19.47
N ILE A 377 -9.61 1.71 18.73
CA ILE A 377 -9.27 1.05 17.46
C ILE A 377 -9.71 1.83 16.22
N LYS A 378 -9.98 3.14 16.36
CA LYS A 378 -10.44 4.00 15.25
C LYS A 378 -9.44 4.05 14.08
N SER A 379 -8.17 3.74 14.32
CA SER A 379 -7.12 3.65 13.31
C SER A 379 -7.13 2.35 12.51
N PHE A 380 -7.85 1.31 12.95
CA PHE A 380 -7.88 0.03 12.26
C PHE A 380 -8.69 0.14 10.96
N LYS A 381 -8.17 -0.48 9.90
CA LYS A 381 -8.82 -0.48 8.60
C LYS A 381 -10.13 -1.28 8.68
N GLY A 382 -11.26 -0.63 8.41
CA GLY A 382 -12.59 -1.24 8.44
C GLY A 382 -13.46 -0.80 9.62
N THR A 383 -12.90 -0.16 10.65
CA THR A 383 -13.67 0.32 11.82
C THR A 383 -14.75 1.30 11.41
N ASP A 384 -14.42 2.36 10.67
CA ASP A 384 -15.40 3.35 10.19
C ASP A 384 -16.50 2.70 9.32
N VAL A 385 -16.09 1.80 8.43
CA VAL A 385 -16.96 1.09 7.49
C VAL A 385 -17.94 0.16 8.21
N PHE A 386 -17.51 -0.48 9.29
CA PHE A 386 -18.36 -1.25 10.19
C PHE A 386 -19.34 -0.31 10.92
N LEU A 387 -18.84 0.76 11.57
CA LEU A 387 -19.67 1.66 12.36
C LEU A 387 -20.74 2.36 11.52
N GLU A 388 -20.41 2.79 10.30
CA GLU A 388 -21.35 3.42 9.35
C GLU A 388 -22.48 2.47 8.92
N GLN A 389 -22.22 1.16 8.88
CA GLN A 389 -23.24 0.17 8.53
C GLN A 389 -24.01 -0.39 9.70
N SER A 390 -23.45 -0.30 10.90
CA SER A 390 -24.09 -0.75 12.13
C SER A 390 -24.86 0.37 12.84
N LEU A 391 -24.93 1.58 12.27
CA LEU A 391 -25.53 2.77 12.90
C LEU A 391 -26.92 2.52 13.53
N GLU A 392 -27.79 1.76 12.87
CA GLU A 392 -29.13 1.47 13.40
C GLU A 392 -29.10 0.59 14.67
N LYS A 393 -28.10 -0.31 14.77
CA LYS A 393 -27.96 -1.24 15.90
C LYS A 393 -27.18 -0.63 17.07
N ILE A 394 -26.18 0.20 16.81
CA ILE A 394 -25.21 0.67 17.83
C ILE A 394 -25.56 2.02 18.46
N LYS A 395 -26.47 2.79 17.86
CA LYS A 395 -26.82 4.11 18.39
C LYS A 395 -27.61 4.01 19.69
N LYS A 396 -27.29 4.89 20.64
CA LYS A 396 -27.87 4.99 21.98
C LYS A 396 -28.58 6.32 22.15
N GLU A 397 -29.83 6.29 22.64
CA GLU A 397 -30.66 7.49 22.80
C GLU A 397 -30.29 8.35 24.02
N LYS A 398 -29.71 7.75 25.07
CA LYS A 398 -29.62 8.36 26.42
C LYS A 398 -28.21 8.64 26.94
N GLY A 399 -27.18 8.62 26.10
CA GLY A 399 -25.81 8.90 26.55
C GLY A 399 -25.43 10.38 26.41
N GLU A 400 -24.82 10.95 27.45
CA GLU A 400 -24.23 12.28 27.32
C GLU A 400 -22.94 12.22 26.49
N PRO A 401 -22.73 13.15 25.54
CA PRO A 401 -21.48 13.19 24.79
C PRO A 401 -20.28 13.46 25.71
N PRO A 402 -19.14 12.79 25.49
CA PRO A 402 -17.95 12.96 26.33
C PRO A 402 -17.37 14.38 26.24
N GLU A 403 -16.60 14.78 27.27
CA GLU A 403 -16.02 16.12 27.35
C GLU A 403 -14.88 16.35 26.34
N CYS A 404 -14.06 15.33 26.10
CA CYS A 404 -12.94 15.41 25.17
C CYS A 404 -13.44 15.59 23.72
N ARG A 405 -12.99 16.66 23.04
CA ARG A 405 -13.44 17.01 21.67
C ARG A 405 -13.37 15.85 20.67
N GLU A 406 -12.25 15.13 20.62
CA GLU A 406 -12.11 14.00 19.69
C GLU A 406 -13.05 12.84 19.99
N LYS A 407 -13.17 12.48 21.26
CA LYS A 407 -14.10 11.43 21.72
C LYS A 407 -15.54 11.84 21.44
N ARG A 408 -15.86 13.12 21.66
CA ARG A 408 -17.19 13.70 21.45
C ARG A 408 -17.59 13.61 19.98
N ARG A 409 -16.72 14.06 19.08
CA ARG A 409 -16.95 14.00 17.64
C ARG A 409 -17.19 12.57 17.16
N PHE A 410 -16.37 11.62 17.63
CA PHE A 410 -16.53 10.20 17.29
C PHE A 410 -17.84 9.62 17.83
N TYR A 411 -18.16 9.90 19.09
CA TYR A 411 -19.40 9.45 19.74
C TYR A 411 -20.65 10.01 19.04
N LEU A 412 -20.66 11.31 18.74
CA LEU A 412 -21.74 11.97 18.03
C LEU A 412 -21.95 11.42 16.61
N LYS A 413 -20.86 11.07 15.91
CA LYS A 413 -20.94 10.51 14.55
C LYS A 413 -21.61 9.13 14.54
N TYR A 414 -21.18 8.24 15.43
CA TYR A 414 -21.49 6.81 15.31
C TYR A 414 -22.47 6.26 16.34
N PHE A 415 -22.47 6.78 17.57
CA PHE A 415 -23.16 6.16 18.71
C PHE A 415 -24.30 6.99 19.29
N PHE A 416 -24.40 8.28 18.97
CA PHE A 416 -25.47 9.13 19.50
C PHE A 416 -26.69 9.17 18.55
N CYS A 417 -27.89 8.84 19.04
CA CYS A 417 -29.16 9.12 18.36
C CYS A 417 -30.11 10.04 19.14
N GLY A 418 -29.69 10.54 20.30
CA GLY A 418 -30.52 11.44 21.12
C GLY A 418 -30.66 12.87 20.56
N GLU A 419 -31.37 13.69 21.31
CA GLU A 419 -31.48 15.13 21.07
C GLU A 419 -30.64 15.93 22.05
N LEU A 420 -29.79 16.82 21.52
CA LEU A 420 -29.12 17.84 22.31
C LEU A 420 -30.05 19.04 22.52
N SER A 421 -30.00 19.63 23.71
CA SER A 421 -30.71 20.87 23.97
C SER A 421 -30.16 22.01 23.10
N LYS A 422 -31.01 22.98 22.75
CA LYS A 422 -30.60 24.16 21.96
C LYS A 422 -29.40 24.90 22.57
N GLN A 423 -29.34 24.95 23.90
CA GLN A 423 -28.22 25.54 24.64
C GLN A 423 -26.91 24.81 24.37
N LYS A 424 -26.90 23.46 24.47
CA LYS A 424 -25.72 22.63 24.18
C LYS A 424 -25.30 22.76 22.71
N ILE A 425 -26.25 22.82 21.76
CA ILE A 425 -25.94 23.00 20.33
C ILE A 425 -25.28 24.36 20.08
N ASN A 426 -25.84 25.44 20.63
CA ASN A 426 -25.27 26.78 20.51
C ASN A 426 -23.86 26.88 21.12
N GLU A 427 -23.63 26.22 22.26
CA GLU A 427 -22.33 26.14 22.90
C GLU A 427 -21.31 25.38 22.01
N LEU A 428 -21.71 24.25 21.42
CA LEU A 428 -20.87 23.50 20.49
C LEU A 428 -20.51 24.34 19.26
N ILE A 429 -21.46 25.06 18.65
CA ILE A 429 -21.17 25.94 17.50
C ILE A 429 -20.12 27.00 17.85
N ARG A 430 -20.12 27.50 19.09
CA ARG A 430 -19.17 28.52 19.56
C ARG A 430 -17.80 27.95 19.93
N THR A 431 -17.74 26.75 20.50
CA THR A 431 -16.53 26.21 21.16
C THR A 431 -15.90 25.00 20.48
N ASP A 432 -16.68 24.23 19.71
CA ASP A 432 -16.29 22.97 19.07
C ASP A 432 -17.15 22.72 17.81
N ILE A 433 -16.90 23.51 16.77
CA ILE A 433 -17.72 23.55 15.57
C ILE A 433 -17.78 22.21 14.84
N GLN A 434 -16.70 21.43 14.83
CA GLN A 434 -16.66 20.14 14.16
C GLN A 434 -17.63 19.14 14.79
N SER A 435 -17.68 19.08 16.13
CA SER A 435 -18.67 18.25 16.84
C SER A 435 -20.10 18.74 16.59
N ALA A 436 -20.32 20.05 16.52
CA ALA A 436 -21.64 20.62 16.21
C ALA A 436 -22.12 20.20 14.81
N LEU A 437 -21.26 20.32 13.80
CA LEU A 437 -21.59 19.99 12.41
C LEU A 437 -21.86 18.49 12.23
N VAL A 438 -21.10 17.61 12.90
CA VAL A 438 -21.37 16.16 12.90
C VAL A 438 -22.75 15.86 13.47
N TYR A 439 -23.15 16.51 14.56
CA TYR A 439 -24.47 16.31 15.16
C TYR A 439 -25.62 16.86 14.29
N LEU A 440 -25.41 17.99 13.64
CA LEU A 440 -26.41 18.67 12.81
C LEU A 440 -26.58 18.04 11.42
N GLN A 441 -25.69 17.13 11.02
CA GLN A 441 -25.75 16.46 9.73
C GLN A 441 -27.08 15.70 9.56
N GLY A 442 -27.86 16.08 8.55
CA GLY A 442 -29.17 15.48 8.28
C GLY A 442 -30.32 15.94 9.19
N LYS A 443 -30.09 16.95 10.03
CA LYS A 443 -31.13 17.60 10.85
C LYS A 443 -31.57 18.95 10.24
N ASP A 444 -32.71 19.48 10.68
CA ASP A 444 -33.10 20.84 10.31
C ASP A 444 -32.20 21.85 11.04
N ILE A 445 -31.47 22.63 10.25
CA ILE A 445 -30.49 23.61 10.75
C ILE A 445 -30.98 25.06 10.67
N LYS A 446 -32.24 25.30 10.24
CA LYS A 446 -32.77 26.66 10.02
C LYS A 446 -32.56 27.59 11.21
N GLU A 447 -32.77 27.11 12.43
CA GLU A 447 -32.65 27.91 13.65
C GLU A 447 -31.20 28.22 14.07
N TYR A 448 -30.21 27.48 13.56
CA TYR A 448 -28.79 27.67 13.88
C TYR A 448 -28.01 28.39 12.79
N ARG A 449 -28.65 28.63 11.65
CA ARG A 449 -28.01 29.13 10.43
C ARG A 449 -27.30 30.46 10.63
N ASP A 450 -27.92 31.44 11.27
CA ASP A 450 -27.30 32.76 11.47
C ASP A 450 -26.07 32.67 12.40
N LEU A 451 -26.14 31.78 13.39
CA LEU A 451 -25.01 31.51 14.28
C LEU A 451 -23.85 30.83 13.52
N LEU A 452 -24.16 29.91 12.60
CA LEU A 452 -23.19 29.26 11.72
C LEU A 452 -22.56 30.25 10.73
N VAL A 453 -23.35 31.13 10.11
CA VAL A 453 -22.84 32.22 9.26
C VAL A 453 -21.91 33.15 10.04
N GLY A 454 -22.34 33.62 11.21
CA GLY A 454 -21.53 34.46 12.08
C GLY A 454 -20.23 33.76 12.51
N ARG A 455 -20.29 32.44 12.77
CA ARG A 455 -19.12 31.63 13.06
C ARG A 455 -18.18 31.55 11.86
N ALA A 456 -18.68 31.26 10.66
CA ALA A 456 -17.87 31.18 9.44
C ALA A 456 -17.13 32.50 9.16
N LEU A 457 -17.79 33.65 9.32
CA LEU A 457 -17.18 34.98 9.12
C LEU A 457 -16.12 35.33 10.18
N ALA A 458 -16.31 34.84 11.41
CA ALA A 458 -15.40 35.07 12.52
C ALA A 458 -14.25 34.05 12.62
N ASN A 459 -14.33 32.92 11.91
CA ASN A 459 -13.38 31.83 12.01
C ASN A 459 -12.10 32.09 11.20
N ASN A 460 -10.98 31.57 11.69
CA ASN A 460 -9.68 31.64 11.03
C ASN A 460 -9.24 30.28 10.46
N SER A 461 -10.00 29.20 10.72
CA SER A 461 -9.72 27.86 10.17
C SER A 461 -10.43 27.66 8.83
N THR A 462 -9.65 27.56 7.75
CA THR A 462 -10.11 27.23 6.40
C THR A 462 -11.01 25.99 6.37
N GLU A 463 -10.58 24.90 7.00
CA GLU A 463 -11.30 23.63 7.00
C GLU A 463 -12.68 23.77 7.65
N GLU A 464 -12.73 24.46 8.80
CA GLU A 464 -13.99 24.66 9.51
C GLU A 464 -14.96 25.57 8.74
N VAL A 465 -14.45 26.61 8.06
CA VAL A 465 -15.28 27.49 7.22
C VAL A 465 -15.93 26.69 6.09
N LEU A 466 -15.16 25.84 5.41
CA LEU A 466 -15.68 24.99 4.32
C LEU A 466 -16.75 24.02 4.83
N MET A 467 -16.50 23.37 5.98
CA MET A 467 -17.50 22.47 6.58
C MET A 467 -18.80 23.20 6.95
N ILE A 468 -18.71 24.44 7.45
CA ILE A 468 -19.90 25.25 7.75
C ILE A 468 -20.65 25.58 6.46
N VAL A 469 -19.94 26.06 5.42
CA VAL A 469 -20.53 26.45 4.13
C VAL A 469 -21.27 25.26 3.51
N ASP A 470 -20.65 24.09 3.49
CA ASP A 470 -21.25 22.86 2.96
C ASP A 470 -22.55 22.48 3.69
N MET A 471 -22.60 22.70 5.00
CA MET A 471 -23.79 22.45 5.81
C MET A 471 -24.92 23.44 5.48
N ILE A 472 -24.61 24.73 5.32
CA ILE A 472 -25.63 25.79 5.21
C ILE A 472 -26.00 26.18 3.78
N LYS A 473 -25.27 25.74 2.76
CA LYS A 473 -25.45 26.15 1.34
C LYS A 473 -26.89 26.04 0.85
N ALA A 474 -27.60 24.96 1.20
CA ALA A 474 -28.97 24.72 0.78
C ALA A 474 -29.96 25.74 1.36
N HIS A 475 -29.60 26.37 2.47
CA HIS A 475 -30.44 27.34 3.15
C HIS A 475 -30.09 28.78 2.75
N LEU A 476 -28.88 29.06 2.23
CA LEU A 476 -28.39 30.43 1.96
C LEU A 476 -29.37 31.32 1.14
N LYS A 477 -30.15 30.73 0.23
CA LYS A 477 -31.12 31.45 -0.61
C LYS A 477 -32.38 31.94 0.12
N ASP A 478 -32.69 31.40 1.29
CA ASP A 478 -33.94 31.70 2.02
C ASP A 478 -33.88 32.99 2.86
N GLN A 479 -32.84 33.81 2.72
CA GLN A 479 -32.64 35.02 3.55
C GLN A 479 -33.20 36.30 2.92
N VAL A 480 -33.81 37.14 3.77
CA VAL A 480 -34.43 38.42 3.39
C VAL A 480 -33.58 39.63 3.82
N TRP A 481 -32.43 39.41 4.48
CA TRP A 481 -31.60 40.51 5.00
C TRP A 481 -30.71 41.17 3.93
N PRO A 482 -30.59 42.51 3.90
CA PRO A 482 -29.80 43.22 2.89
C PRO A 482 -28.28 42.92 2.92
N SER A 483 -27.76 42.52 4.08
CA SER A 483 -26.32 42.43 4.37
C SER A 483 -25.78 41.00 4.51
N CYS A 484 -26.63 39.99 4.31
CA CYS A 484 -26.25 38.59 4.52
C CYS A 484 -25.85 37.91 3.21
N PRO A 485 -24.87 36.99 3.21
CA PRO A 485 -24.47 36.27 2.00
C PRO A 485 -25.64 35.44 1.44
N LYS A 486 -26.00 35.70 0.19
CA LYS A 486 -27.13 35.06 -0.52
C LYS A 486 -26.72 33.80 -1.28
N SER A 487 -25.42 33.59 -1.42
CA SER A 487 -24.81 32.39 -2.02
C SER A 487 -23.65 31.88 -1.17
N ASP A 488 -23.30 30.62 -1.37
CA ASP A 488 -22.08 30.01 -0.86
C ASP A 488 -20.83 30.76 -1.35
N ALA A 489 -20.82 31.19 -2.62
CA ALA A 489 -19.79 32.05 -3.19
C ALA A 489 -19.63 33.37 -2.41
N GLU A 490 -20.74 34.05 -2.10
CA GLU A 490 -20.71 35.28 -1.28
C GLU A 490 -20.17 35.01 0.12
N LEU A 491 -20.64 33.95 0.78
CA LEU A 491 -20.24 33.62 2.14
C LEU A 491 -18.74 33.32 2.21
N LEU A 492 -18.25 32.55 1.23
CA LEU A 492 -16.83 32.26 1.07
C LEU A 492 -16.02 33.52 0.79
N VAL A 493 -16.46 34.39 -0.12
CA VAL A 493 -15.77 35.67 -0.39
C VAL A 493 -15.68 36.54 0.86
N TYR A 494 -16.77 36.66 1.63
CA TYR A 494 -16.77 37.45 2.87
C TYR A 494 -15.89 36.82 3.96
N ALA A 495 -15.96 35.50 4.15
CA ALA A 495 -15.13 34.78 5.13
C ALA A 495 -13.64 34.77 4.76
N HIS A 496 -13.31 34.73 3.46
CA HIS A 496 -11.93 34.53 2.95
C HIS A 496 -11.19 35.80 2.51
N SER A 497 -11.77 36.98 2.71
CA SER A 497 -11.03 38.26 2.64
C SER A 497 -9.74 38.28 3.49
N LYS A 498 -9.58 37.34 4.44
CA LYS A 498 -8.40 37.11 5.28
C LYS A 498 -7.39 36.05 4.79
N HIS A 499 -7.75 35.15 3.87
CA HIS A 499 -6.97 33.95 3.50
C HIS A 499 -6.76 33.80 1.98
N SER A 500 -6.64 34.94 1.30
CA SER A 500 -7.25 35.17 0.00
C SER A 500 -6.67 34.39 -1.20
N SER A 501 -5.43 33.89 -1.17
CA SER A 501 -4.80 33.22 -2.32
C SER A 501 -5.15 31.74 -2.51
N ILE A 502 -5.51 31.02 -1.44
CA ILE A 502 -5.67 29.55 -1.46
C ILE A 502 -6.99 29.13 -2.14
N PHE A 503 -7.98 30.03 -2.19
CA PHE A 503 -9.36 29.71 -2.56
C PHE A 503 -9.73 30.09 -3.99
N VAL A 504 -8.84 30.69 -4.75
CA VAL A 504 -9.10 31.11 -6.14
C VAL A 504 -9.69 29.97 -6.97
N ARG A 505 -9.18 28.74 -6.82
CA ARG A 505 -9.67 27.57 -7.56
C ARG A 505 -11.10 27.19 -7.20
N GLN A 506 -11.44 27.17 -5.91
CA GLN A 506 -12.78 26.82 -5.44
C GLN A 506 -13.79 27.90 -5.84
N VAL A 507 -13.39 29.17 -5.84
CA VAL A 507 -14.26 30.28 -6.25
C VAL A 507 -14.63 30.22 -7.74
N LEU A 508 -13.77 29.62 -8.58
CA LEU A 508 -14.02 29.44 -10.01
C LEU A 508 -15.09 28.38 -10.33
N ASP A 509 -15.40 27.49 -9.38
CA ASP A 509 -16.40 26.44 -9.57
C ASP A 509 -17.84 26.94 -9.30
N PHE A 510 -18.01 28.19 -8.84
CA PHE A 510 -19.32 28.78 -8.58
C PHE A 510 -19.95 29.45 -9.81
N ASP A 511 -21.27 29.65 -9.71
CA ASP A 511 -22.00 30.51 -10.64
C ASP A 511 -21.43 31.93 -10.67
N VAL A 512 -21.35 32.50 -11.87
CA VAL A 512 -20.78 33.83 -12.10
C VAL A 512 -21.66 34.90 -11.45
N THR A 513 -21.16 35.51 -10.37
CA THR A 513 -21.84 36.57 -9.60
C THR A 513 -20.93 37.78 -9.38
N PHE A 514 -21.49 38.96 -9.08
CA PHE A 514 -20.68 40.15 -8.78
C PHE A 514 -19.67 39.95 -7.65
N PRO A 515 -20.04 39.38 -6.48
CA PRO A 515 -19.10 39.22 -5.37
C PRO A 515 -17.93 38.29 -5.68
N MET A 516 -18.20 37.21 -6.43
CA MET A 516 -17.18 36.31 -6.97
C MET A 516 -16.22 37.07 -7.89
N LEU A 517 -16.74 37.79 -8.90
CA LEU A 517 -15.93 38.54 -9.86
C LEU A 517 -15.13 39.64 -9.20
N TYR A 518 -15.73 40.37 -8.25
CA TYR A 518 -15.07 41.41 -7.48
C TYR A 518 -13.91 40.85 -6.66
N PHE A 519 -14.09 39.70 -6.01
CA PHE A 519 -13.02 38.99 -5.29
C PHE A 519 -11.89 38.54 -6.23
N LEU A 520 -12.22 37.87 -7.33
CA LEU A 520 -11.23 37.41 -8.30
C LEU A 520 -10.45 38.58 -8.91
N SER A 521 -11.13 39.71 -9.13
CA SER A 521 -10.50 40.94 -9.58
C SER A 521 -9.53 41.52 -8.57
N TYR A 522 -9.92 41.57 -7.29
CA TYR A 522 -9.05 42.01 -6.20
C TYR A 522 -7.82 41.09 -6.02
N MET A 523 -8.01 39.79 -6.23
CA MET A 523 -6.96 38.78 -6.18
C MET A 523 -5.99 38.79 -7.36
N ARG A 524 -6.25 39.62 -8.38
CA ARG A 524 -5.42 39.74 -9.58
C ARG A 524 -5.11 38.40 -10.24
N ILE A 525 -6.13 37.55 -10.38
CA ILE A 525 -6.01 36.30 -11.14
C ILE A 525 -5.63 36.58 -12.61
N PRO A 526 -5.08 35.64 -13.37
CA PRO A 526 -4.74 35.89 -14.78
C PRO A 526 -5.93 36.41 -15.59
N VAL A 527 -5.71 37.43 -16.44
CA VAL A 527 -6.76 38.02 -17.30
C VAL A 527 -7.49 36.95 -18.11
N ASP A 528 -6.74 35.96 -18.61
CA ASP A 528 -7.27 34.88 -19.45
C ASP A 528 -8.29 33.99 -18.73
N VAL A 529 -8.32 34.02 -17.39
CA VAL A 529 -9.30 33.33 -16.54
C VAL A 529 -10.46 34.27 -16.17
N LEU A 530 -10.16 35.53 -15.84
CA LEU A 530 -11.17 36.51 -15.40
C LEU A 530 -12.07 37.00 -16.55
N LEU A 531 -11.48 37.27 -17.71
CA LEU A 531 -12.16 37.87 -18.86
C LEU A 531 -13.33 37.01 -19.37
N PRO A 532 -13.19 35.67 -19.58
CA PRO A 532 -14.32 34.83 -19.97
C PRO A 532 -15.48 34.82 -18.98
N LEU A 533 -15.19 34.96 -17.68
CA LEU A 533 -16.22 35.02 -16.63
C LEU A 533 -16.96 36.36 -16.68
N LEU A 534 -16.22 37.46 -16.89
CA LEU A 534 -16.80 38.78 -17.04
C LEU A 534 -17.69 38.92 -18.28
N LEU A 535 -17.32 38.30 -19.39
CA LEU A 535 -18.13 38.29 -20.62
C LEU A 535 -19.46 37.55 -20.45
N LYS A 536 -19.52 36.58 -19.52
CA LYS A 536 -20.76 35.84 -19.19
C LYS A 536 -21.63 36.57 -18.16
N TYR A 537 -21.07 37.56 -17.47
CA TYR A 537 -21.76 38.27 -16.39
C TYR A 537 -22.75 39.30 -16.95
N LYS A 538 -24.01 39.23 -16.50
CA LYS A 538 -25.10 40.16 -16.88
C LYS A 538 -25.45 41.11 -15.74
N GLY A 539 -24.43 41.77 -15.18
CA GLY A 539 -24.61 42.69 -14.06
C GLY A 539 -24.98 44.11 -14.46
N SER A 540 -25.10 44.96 -13.45
CA SER A 540 -25.31 46.39 -13.66
C SER A 540 -24.04 47.10 -14.14
N SER A 541 -24.19 48.23 -14.82
CA SER A 541 -23.07 49.09 -15.25
C SER A 541 -22.13 49.44 -14.08
N LYS A 542 -22.70 49.74 -12.91
CA LYS A 542 -21.95 50.05 -11.68
C LYS A 542 -21.08 48.88 -11.22
N GLU A 543 -21.59 47.65 -11.29
CA GLU A 543 -20.81 46.45 -10.92
C GLU A 543 -19.65 46.21 -11.89
N HIS A 544 -19.87 46.36 -13.20
CA HIS A 544 -18.80 46.26 -14.19
C HIS A 544 -17.70 47.32 -13.95
N VAL A 545 -18.08 48.54 -13.53
CA VAL A 545 -17.12 49.58 -13.13
C VAL A 545 -16.31 49.17 -11.91
N GLU A 546 -16.95 48.70 -10.85
CA GLU A 546 -16.25 48.25 -9.63
C GLU A 546 -15.29 47.08 -9.90
N ILE A 547 -15.70 46.13 -10.75
CA ILE A 547 -14.83 45.01 -11.16
C ILE A 547 -13.62 45.51 -11.96
N GLN A 548 -13.83 46.43 -12.91
CA GLN A 548 -12.75 47.02 -13.71
C GLN A 548 -11.77 47.82 -12.85
N LEU A 549 -12.27 48.57 -11.87
CA LEU A 549 -11.45 49.33 -10.92
C LEU A 549 -10.68 48.40 -9.97
N GLY A 550 -11.31 47.30 -9.54
CA GLY A 550 -10.67 46.30 -8.67
C GLY A 550 -9.50 45.59 -9.33
N TYR A 551 -9.62 45.21 -10.61
CA TYR A 551 -8.56 44.52 -11.34
C TYR A 551 -7.50 45.46 -11.93
N ASN A 552 -7.95 46.57 -12.53
CA ASN A 552 -7.11 47.65 -13.05
C ASN A 552 -6.03 47.21 -14.09
N ASP A 553 -6.43 46.45 -15.12
CA ASP A 553 -5.56 45.99 -16.20
C ASP A 553 -5.95 46.52 -17.58
N LYS A 554 -4.94 46.68 -18.45
CA LYS A 554 -5.10 47.24 -19.80
C LYS A 554 -5.79 46.28 -20.78
N ARG A 555 -5.52 44.97 -20.72
CA ARG A 555 -6.14 43.97 -21.61
C ARG A 555 -7.62 43.83 -21.27
N LEU A 556 -7.96 43.75 -19.98
CA LEU A 556 -9.36 43.69 -19.55
C LEU A 556 -10.13 44.93 -20.01
N LEU A 557 -9.53 46.11 -19.83
CA LEU A 557 -10.13 47.35 -20.26
C LEU A 557 -10.34 47.45 -21.78
N GLN A 558 -9.39 46.94 -22.56
CA GLN A 558 -9.47 46.94 -24.03
C GLN A 558 -10.72 46.20 -24.53
N GLU A 559 -11.07 45.08 -23.91
CA GLU A 559 -12.24 44.28 -24.29
C GLU A 559 -13.57 44.96 -23.93
N PHE A 560 -13.59 45.80 -22.89
CA PHE A 560 -14.79 46.49 -22.42
C PHE A 560 -14.82 48.00 -22.73
N ILE A 561 -13.86 48.51 -23.50
CA ILE A 561 -13.74 49.95 -23.80
C ILE A 561 -14.98 50.49 -24.50
N GLU A 562 -15.50 49.75 -25.49
CA GLU A 562 -16.73 50.12 -26.22
C GLU A 562 -17.93 50.04 -25.29
N TYR A 563 -18.04 48.98 -24.49
CA TYR A 563 -19.10 48.84 -23.49
C TYR A 563 -19.17 50.06 -22.56
N PHE A 564 -18.05 50.51 -21.99
CA PHE A 564 -18.04 51.71 -21.12
C PHE A 564 -18.36 53.02 -21.87
N MET A 565 -18.13 53.07 -23.18
CA MET A 565 -18.39 54.25 -24.02
C MET A 565 -19.81 54.31 -24.57
N GLU A 566 -20.51 53.18 -24.58
CA GLU A 566 -21.89 53.08 -25.04
C GLU A 566 -22.93 53.12 -23.91
N ILE A 567 -22.55 52.78 -22.68
CA ILE A 567 -23.47 52.81 -21.53
C ILE A 567 -23.65 54.22 -20.96
N SER A 568 -24.86 54.50 -20.46
CA SER A 568 -25.14 55.71 -19.66
C SER A 568 -24.66 55.48 -18.23
N LEU A 569 -23.59 56.17 -17.83
CA LEU A 569 -23.04 56.12 -16.48
C LEU A 569 -23.62 57.23 -15.61
N ASP A 570 -23.85 56.95 -14.33
CA ASP A 570 -24.09 57.98 -13.31
C ASP A 570 -22.81 58.77 -13.00
N GLU A 571 -22.97 59.98 -12.46
CA GLU A 571 -21.84 60.90 -12.20
C GLU A 571 -20.79 60.32 -11.23
N ASP A 572 -21.19 59.56 -10.21
CA ASP A 572 -20.24 58.95 -9.27
C ASP A 572 -19.38 57.89 -9.97
N SER A 573 -20.00 57.05 -10.82
CA SER A 573 -19.30 56.06 -11.64
C SER A 573 -18.35 56.73 -12.64
N LYS A 574 -18.77 57.84 -13.27
CA LYS A 574 -17.89 58.64 -14.15
C LYS A 574 -16.66 59.16 -13.39
N ILE A 575 -16.86 59.76 -12.21
CA ILE A 575 -15.76 60.29 -11.38
C ILE A 575 -14.78 59.19 -10.99
N LYS A 576 -15.27 58.01 -10.59
CA LYS A 576 -14.42 56.86 -10.22
C LYS A 576 -13.56 56.38 -11.39
N LEU A 577 -14.13 56.24 -12.59
CA LEU A 577 -13.40 55.82 -13.78
C LEU A 577 -12.34 56.83 -14.22
N VAL A 578 -12.70 58.12 -14.25
CA VAL A 578 -11.78 59.21 -14.66
C VAL A 578 -10.59 59.35 -13.71
N ARG A 579 -10.72 58.97 -12.44
CA ARG A 579 -9.60 58.92 -11.49
C ARG A 579 -8.62 57.77 -11.75
N SER A 580 -9.00 56.74 -12.50
CA SER A 580 -8.13 55.60 -12.83
C SER A 580 -7.17 55.94 -13.97
N ARG A 581 -5.87 56.00 -13.68
CA ARG A 581 -4.81 56.28 -14.67
C ARG A 581 -4.78 55.27 -15.83
N THR A 582 -5.09 53.99 -15.57
CA THR A 582 -5.11 52.93 -16.60
C THR A 582 -6.30 53.10 -17.53
N PHE A 583 -7.47 53.43 -16.97
CA PHE A 583 -8.69 53.73 -17.73
C PHE A 583 -8.45 54.88 -18.70
N VAL A 584 -8.04 56.00 -18.13
CA VAL A 584 -7.58 57.23 -18.78
C VAL A 584 -6.56 57.00 -19.90
N GLY A 585 -5.47 56.26 -19.60
CA GLY A 585 -4.37 56.07 -20.54
C GLY A 585 -4.77 55.21 -21.75
N SER A 586 -5.65 54.24 -21.52
CA SER A 586 -6.16 53.38 -22.58
C SER A 586 -7.21 54.11 -23.42
N MET A 587 -8.09 54.90 -22.81
CA MET A 587 -8.97 55.83 -23.51
C MET A 587 -8.19 56.69 -24.51
N ILE A 588 -7.08 57.30 -24.08
CA ILE A 588 -6.21 58.08 -24.97
C ILE A 588 -5.62 57.24 -26.11
N TYR A 589 -5.15 56.02 -25.79
CA TYR A 589 -4.60 55.13 -26.80
C TYR A 589 -5.64 54.79 -27.87
N PHE A 590 -6.86 54.45 -27.47
CA PHE A 590 -7.95 54.11 -28.40
C PHE A 590 -8.44 55.32 -29.21
N VAL A 591 -8.41 56.51 -28.61
CA VAL A 591 -8.66 57.79 -29.29
C VAL A 591 -7.62 58.07 -30.37
N ASN A 592 -6.34 57.85 -30.05
CA ASN A 592 -5.24 58.01 -31.00
C ASN A 592 -5.29 56.97 -32.14
N THR A 593 -5.89 55.81 -31.91
CA THR A 593 -6.00 54.78 -32.94
C THR A 593 -7.27 54.91 -33.78
N GLY A 594 -8.30 55.63 -33.29
CA GLY A 594 -9.53 55.96 -34.03
C GLY A 594 -10.60 54.86 -33.99
N TYR A 595 -10.47 53.88 -33.08
CA TYR A 595 -11.27 52.64 -33.10
C TYR A 595 -12.56 52.67 -32.27
N VAL A 596 -12.95 53.79 -31.65
CA VAL A 596 -14.08 53.81 -30.69
C VAL A 596 -15.17 54.78 -31.13
N ASN A 597 -16.40 54.27 -31.28
CA ASN A 597 -17.59 55.09 -31.48
C ASN A 597 -18.04 55.70 -30.14
N ILE A 598 -18.09 57.02 -30.05
CA ILE A 598 -18.33 57.74 -28.79
C ILE A 598 -19.79 58.18 -28.75
N LYS A 599 -20.63 57.35 -28.13
CA LYS A 599 -22.04 57.73 -27.88
C LYS A 599 -22.16 58.73 -26.72
N ASN A 600 -21.37 58.53 -25.67
CA ASN A 600 -21.34 59.38 -24.46
C ASN A 600 -20.26 60.47 -24.54
N ILE A 601 -20.53 61.52 -25.31
CA ILE A 601 -19.59 62.64 -25.56
C ILE A 601 -19.25 63.38 -24.28
N ASP A 602 -20.17 63.46 -23.33
CA ASP A 602 -19.91 64.17 -22.09
C ASP A 602 -18.85 63.45 -21.24
N PHE A 603 -19.01 62.15 -21.05
CA PHE A 603 -18.02 61.33 -20.34
C PHE A 603 -16.65 61.36 -21.03
N PHE A 604 -16.65 61.37 -22.36
CA PHE A 604 -15.43 61.46 -23.16
C PHE A 604 -14.69 62.78 -22.93
N ILE A 605 -15.39 63.90 -23.02
CA ILE A 605 -14.81 65.24 -22.82
C ILE A 605 -14.31 65.40 -21.37
N SER A 606 -15.03 64.87 -20.37
CA SER A 606 -14.59 64.92 -18.97
C SER A 606 -13.34 64.07 -18.73
N SER A 607 -13.27 62.89 -19.35
CA SER A 607 -12.08 62.03 -19.30
C SER A 607 -10.88 62.75 -19.90
N ILE A 608 -11.04 63.36 -21.07
CA ILE A 608 -10.01 64.14 -21.75
C ILE A 608 -9.53 65.31 -20.90
N TYR A 609 -10.47 66.11 -20.40
CA TYR A 609 -10.19 67.28 -19.59
C TYR A 609 -9.32 66.91 -18.39
N PHE A 610 -9.69 65.91 -17.60
CA PHE A 610 -8.93 65.47 -16.42
C PHE A 610 -7.50 65.01 -16.72
N ILE A 611 -7.26 64.45 -17.89
CA ILE A 611 -5.92 63.95 -18.27
C ILE A 611 -5.06 65.09 -18.79
N CYS A 612 -5.67 65.98 -19.55
CA CYS A 612 -5.04 67.16 -20.11
C CYS A 612 -4.67 68.17 -19.01
N THR A 613 -5.49 68.33 -17.97
CA THR A 613 -5.11 69.12 -16.77
C THR A 613 -3.92 68.52 -16.00
N SER A 614 -3.67 67.22 -16.17
CA SER A 614 -2.56 66.50 -15.54
C SER A 614 -1.27 66.46 -16.41
N SER A 615 -1.31 66.94 -17.65
CA SER A 615 -0.24 66.77 -18.66
C SER A 615 0.40 68.10 -19.05
N ASN A 616 1.73 68.19 -18.97
CA ASN A 616 2.48 69.39 -19.37
C ASN A 616 2.95 69.38 -20.84
N ASN A 617 2.47 68.43 -21.67
CA ASN A 617 2.97 68.23 -23.04
C ASN A 617 1.90 68.53 -24.10
N GLU A 618 1.78 69.80 -24.47
CA GLU A 618 0.83 70.32 -25.46
C GLU A 618 1.00 69.68 -26.85
N ALA A 619 2.24 69.42 -27.28
CA ALA A 619 2.51 68.80 -28.58
C ALA A 619 1.94 67.38 -28.67
N LYS A 620 2.03 66.60 -27.58
CA LYS A 620 1.44 65.26 -27.51
C LYS A 620 -0.08 65.32 -27.54
N VAL A 621 -0.68 66.27 -26.81
CA VAL A 621 -2.13 66.49 -26.80
C VAL A 621 -2.63 66.84 -28.20
N LYS A 622 -2.00 67.82 -28.84
CA LYS A 622 -2.30 68.23 -30.22
C LYS A 622 -2.25 67.04 -31.18
N HIS A 623 -1.15 66.28 -31.18
CA HIS A 623 -0.98 65.11 -32.04
C HIS A 623 -2.09 64.06 -31.89
N ILE A 624 -2.51 63.76 -30.64
CA ILE A 624 -3.60 62.80 -30.37
C ILE A 624 -4.91 63.28 -31.00
N TYR A 625 -5.25 64.57 -30.86
CA TYR A 625 -6.51 65.11 -31.38
C TYR A 625 -6.49 65.34 -32.88
N GLU A 626 -5.35 65.66 -33.48
CA GLU A 626 -5.19 65.68 -34.93
C GLU A 626 -5.47 64.30 -35.51
N ILE A 627 -4.89 63.25 -34.92
CA ILE A 627 -5.09 61.88 -35.38
C ILE A 627 -6.54 61.43 -35.16
N TYR A 628 -7.11 61.67 -33.98
CA TYR A 628 -8.50 61.35 -33.69
C TYR A 628 -9.45 62.02 -34.68
N SER A 629 -9.28 63.33 -34.88
CA SER A 629 -10.11 64.12 -35.80
C SER A 629 -10.04 63.61 -37.23
N MET A 630 -8.91 63.06 -37.67
CA MET A 630 -8.77 62.48 -39.00
C MET A 630 -9.37 61.06 -39.12
N LYS A 631 -9.31 60.26 -38.06
CA LYS A 631 -9.62 58.82 -38.11
C LYS A 631 -11.04 58.45 -37.66
N VAL A 632 -11.70 59.29 -36.87
CA VAL A 632 -13.05 58.99 -36.37
C VAL A 632 -14.12 59.20 -37.46
N ASP A 633 -15.22 58.45 -37.38
CA ASP A 633 -16.34 58.55 -38.31
C ASP A 633 -16.96 59.96 -38.33
N GLN A 634 -17.59 60.32 -39.45
CA GLN A 634 -18.11 61.66 -39.67
C GLN A 634 -19.18 62.05 -38.64
N GLY A 635 -20.00 61.10 -38.17
CA GLY A 635 -21.06 61.36 -37.20
C GLY A 635 -20.50 61.75 -35.83
N THR A 636 -19.60 60.93 -35.29
CA THR A 636 -18.92 61.18 -34.01
C THR A 636 -18.09 62.47 -34.07
N PHE A 637 -17.39 62.70 -35.19
CA PHE A 637 -16.65 63.94 -35.41
C PHE A 637 -17.55 65.17 -35.43
N ASN A 638 -18.66 65.16 -36.19
CA ASN A 638 -19.55 66.30 -36.28
C ASN A 638 -20.13 66.70 -34.91
N ARG A 639 -20.44 65.72 -34.06
CA ARG A 639 -20.91 65.99 -32.69
C ARG A 639 -19.81 66.64 -31.84
N PHE A 640 -18.59 66.11 -31.85
CA PHE A 640 -17.47 66.69 -31.11
C PHE A 640 -17.05 68.07 -31.65
N TYR A 641 -17.00 68.22 -32.98
CA TYR A 641 -16.77 69.47 -33.68
C TYR A 641 -17.80 70.53 -33.29
N THR A 642 -19.09 70.15 -33.20
CA THR A 642 -20.17 71.04 -32.73
C THR A 642 -19.92 71.52 -31.30
N VAL A 643 -19.48 70.64 -30.39
CA VAL A 643 -19.16 71.03 -29.01
C VAL A 643 -17.95 71.97 -28.97
N CYS A 644 -16.86 71.65 -29.68
CA CYS A 644 -15.69 72.51 -29.78
C CYS A 644 -16.03 73.88 -30.38
N LEU A 645 -16.91 73.94 -31.38
CA LEU A 645 -17.39 75.17 -32.00
C LEU A 645 -18.19 76.02 -31.00
N LYS A 646 -19.12 75.39 -30.25
CA LYS A 646 -19.90 76.06 -29.20
C LYS A 646 -18.99 76.61 -28.09
N LEU A 647 -18.01 75.82 -27.62
CA LEU A 647 -17.03 76.24 -26.62
C LEU A 647 -16.13 77.39 -27.11
N LYS A 648 -15.70 77.38 -28.38
CA LYS A 648 -14.94 78.48 -29.00
C LYS A 648 -15.79 79.74 -29.16
N GLY A 649 -17.05 79.61 -29.59
CA GLY A 649 -17.98 80.73 -29.72
C GLY A 649 -18.31 81.41 -28.39
N MET A 650 -18.36 80.64 -27.29
CA MET A 650 -18.49 81.19 -25.93
C MET A 650 -17.25 81.95 -25.45
N SER A 651 -16.08 81.70 -26.04
CA SER A 651 -14.82 82.40 -25.75
C SER A 651 -14.64 83.68 -26.59
N LEU A 652 -15.11 83.67 -27.85
CA LEU A 652 -15.04 84.80 -28.78
C LEU A 652 -16.04 85.93 -28.47
N ASN A 653 -17.08 85.69 -27.67
CA ASN A 653 -17.99 86.74 -27.18
C ASN A 653 -17.39 87.61 -26.05
N LYS A 654 -16.05 87.67 -25.96
CA LYS A 654 -15.32 88.65 -25.14
C LYS A 654 -14.18 89.26 -25.97
N GLU A 655 -14.51 90.21 -26.83
CA GLU A 655 -13.56 91.25 -27.24
C GLU A 655 -13.32 92.23 -26.06
N PRO A 656 -12.20 92.98 -26.08
CA PRO A 656 -11.59 93.51 -24.87
C PRO A 656 -12.33 94.74 -24.34
N TYR A 657 -12.23 94.90 -23.02
CA TYR A 657 -12.49 96.07 -22.17
C TYR A 657 -13.66 95.96 -21.18
N GLU A 658 -13.22 96.08 -19.92
CA GLU A 658 -13.94 96.47 -18.70
C GLU A 658 -14.93 95.47 -18.07
N ILE A 659 -14.39 94.64 -17.17
CA ILE A 659 -15.08 94.29 -15.93
C ILE A 659 -14.15 94.66 -14.78
N ASP A 660 -14.58 95.65 -14.01
CA ASP A 660 -14.01 96.13 -12.76
C ASP A 660 -14.03 95.02 -11.68
N ASP A 661 -12.99 95.03 -10.83
CA ASP A 661 -12.79 94.24 -9.61
C ASP A 661 -13.13 92.73 -9.62
N GLY A 662 -12.07 91.91 -9.75
CA GLY A 662 -12.10 90.48 -9.37
C GLY A 662 -11.57 89.56 -10.46
N THR A 663 -10.25 89.53 -10.61
CA THR A 663 -9.42 88.57 -11.33
C THR A 663 -10.13 87.29 -11.81
N VAL A 664 -10.57 87.28 -13.07
CA VAL A 664 -10.82 86.01 -13.77
C VAL A 664 -9.47 85.45 -14.20
N LEU A 665 -8.81 84.75 -13.27
CA LEU A 665 -7.67 83.90 -13.53
C LEU A 665 -8.10 82.79 -14.49
N ILE A 666 -7.79 82.94 -15.78
CA ILE A 666 -7.78 81.81 -16.73
C ILE A 666 -6.81 80.79 -16.14
N LYS A 667 -7.33 79.68 -15.62
CA LYS A 667 -6.47 78.63 -15.04
C LYS A 667 -5.72 77.98 -16.21
N ARG A 668 -4.51 77.46 -15.94
CA ARG A 668 -3.70 76.69 -16.91
C ARG A 668 -4.52 75.61 -17.67
N ASN A 669 -5.58 75.13 -17.03
CA ASN A 669 -6.50 74.10 -17.50
C ASN A 669 -7.41 74.55 -18.66
N ASP A 670 -7.76 75.84 -18.74
CA ASP A 670 -8.62 76.37 -19.81
C ASP A 670 -7.84 76.43 -21.14
N ARG A 671 -6.55 76.78 -21.07
CA ARG A 671 -5.65 76.87 -22.23
C ARG A 671 -5.55 75.55 -23.01
N ILE A 672 -5.51 74.41 -22.32
CA ILE A 672 -5.38 73.10 -22.98
C ILE A 672 -6.72 72.67 -23.59
N LEU A 673 -7.85 72.92 -22.93
CA LEU A 673 -9.17 72.67 -23.52
C LEU A 673 -9.39 73.54 -24.78
N PHE A 674 -8.95 74.79 -24.75
CA PHE A 674 -8.92 75.66 -25.92
C PHE A 674 -8.01 75.12 -27.02
N LEU A 675 -6.78 74.72 -26.69
CA LEU A 675 -5.85 74.11 -27.64
C LEU A 675 -6.47 72.88 -28.33
N ILE A 676 -7.20 72.03 -27.60
CA ILE A 676 -7.91 70.87 -28.15
C ILE A 676 -9.00 71.32 -29.11
N CYS A 677 -9.85 72.26 -28.70
CA CYS A 677 -10.94 72.77 -29.54
C CYS A 677 -10.38 73.44 -30.81
N GLU A 678 -9.33 74.25 -30.71
CA GLU A 678 -8.67 74.86 -31.86
C GLU A 678 -8.06 73.81 -32.79
N THR A 679 -7.41 72.78 -32.22
CA THR A 679 -6.85 71.67 -32.99
C THR A 679 -7.94 70.95 -33.76
N VAL A 680 -9.04 70.56 -33.11
CA VAL A 680 -10.15 69.83 -33.74
C VAL A 680 -10.82 70.67 -34.84
N LEU A 681 -11.07 71.96 -34.57
CA LEU A 681 -11.68 72.87 -35.53
C LEU A 681 -10.77 73.20 -36.73
N GLY A 682 -9.45 73.16 -36.53
CA GLY A 682 -8.44 73.46 -37.56
C GLY A 682 -8.00 72.27 -38.41
N VAL A 683 -8.35 71.04 -38.01
CA VAL A 683 -7.88 69.80 -38.68
C VAL A 683 -8.76 69.39 -39.86
N ARG A 684 -10.10 69.47 -39.74
CA ARG A 684 -11.04 69.28 -40.85
C ARG A 684 -12.36 69.98 -40.59
N GLU A 685 -13.08 70.39 -41.64
CA GLU A 685 -14.42 70.98 -41.51
C GLU A 685 -15.46 69.92 -41.11
N GLY A 686 -16.36 70.28 -40.18
CA GLY A 686 -17.44 69.44 -39.70
C GLY A 686 -18.80 70.12 -39.84
N ASN A 687 -19.87 69.33 -39.89
CA ASN A 687 -21.23 69.84 -39.90
C ASN A 687 -21.73 70.05 -38.47
N VAL A 688 -22.43 71.17 -38.24
CA VAL A 688 -23.09 71.42 -36.97
C VAL A 688 -24.33 70.52 -36.86
N VAL A 689 -24.40 69.75 -35.77
CA VAL A 689 -25.52 68.84 -35.48
C VAL A 689 -26.21 69.24 -34.17
N ASP A 690 -27.45 68.77 -33.95
CA ASP A 690 -28.19 69.07 -32.73
C ASP A 690 -27.67 68.24 -31.55
N GLU A 691 -26.59 68.72 -30.94
CA GLU A 691 -26.00 68.13 -29.74
C GLU A 691 -26.31 68.98 -28.50
N LYS A 692 -26.93 68.37 -27.48
CA LYS A 692 -27.13 68.97 -26.16
C LYS A 692 -25.91 68.69 -25.31
N PHE A 693 -25.22 69.75 -24.89
CA PHE A 693 -24.00 69.69 -24.09
C PHE A 693 -24.21 70.49 -22.81
N ASN A 694 -24.07 69.84 -21.64
CA ASN A 694 -24.24 70.52 -20.36
C ASN A 694 -22.89 71.04 -19.83
N LEU A 695 -22.66 72.34 -19.98
CA LEU A 695 -21.45 73.02 -19.51
C LEU A 695 -21.17 72.84 -18.01
N GLN A 696 -22.20 72.66 -17.18
CA GLN A 696 -22.04 72.48 -15.73
C GLN A 696 -21.39 71.13 -15.35
N ALA A 697 -21.30 70.18 -16.28
CA ALA A 697 -20.66 68.88 -16.05
C ALA A 697 -19.12 68.91 -16.21
N PHE A 698 -18.54 70.00 -16.74
CA PHE A 698 -17.11 70.06 -17.13
C PHE A 698 -16.24 70.97 -16.28
N PHE A 699 -16.81 72.07 -15.81
CA PHE A 699 -16.12 72.98 -14.91
C PHE A 699 -16.39 72.54 -13.47
N HIS A 700 -15.33 72.32 -12.69
CA HIS A 700 -15.51 72.07 -11.26
C HIS A 700 -16.43 73.15 -10.67
N PRO A 701 -17.50 72.81 -9.93
CA PRO A 701 -18.14 73.79 -9.08
C PRO A 701 -17.07 74.35 -8.14
N ILE A 702 -16.93 75.68 -8.11
CA ILE A 702 -16.14 76.36 -7.09
C ILE A 702 -16.67 75.86 -5.74
N SER A 703 -15.80 75.39 -4.85
CA SER A 703 -16.27 74.90 -3.56
C SER A 703 -16.97 76.03 -2.80
N GLU A 704 -18.09 75.72 -2.14
CA GLU A 704 -18.87 76.71 -1.37
C GLU A 704 -18.00 77.53 -0.39
N ASN A 705 -16.91 76.95 0.09
CA ASN A 705 -15.94 77.59 0.98
C ASN A 705 -15.20 78.76 0.32
N VAL A 706 -14.86 78.66 -0.98
CA VAL A 706 -14.22 79.73 -1.76
C VAL A 706 -15.24 80.81 -2.12
N GLN A 707 -16.51 80.43 -2.33
CA GLN A 707 -17.62 81.35 -2.54
C GLN A 707 -17.88 82.23 -1.30
N SER A 708 -17.72 81.70 -0.08
CA SER A 708 -17.81 82.51 1.15
C SER A 708 -16.60 83.44 1.38
N MET A 709 -15.41 83.02 0.92
CA MET A 709 -14.16 83.79 1.06
C MET A 709 -14.05 84.96 0.07
N ILE A 710 -14.64 84.82 -1.13
CA ILE A 710 -14.78 85.91 -2.11
C ILE A 710 -15.85 86.91 -1.67
N SER A 711 -16.98 86.41 -1.14
CA SER A 711 -18.07 87.24 -0.58
C SER A 711 -17.63 88.11 0.62
N SER A 712 -16.49 87.78 1.24
CA SER A 712 -15.90 88.49 2.38
C SER A 712 -14.61 89.25 2.05
N GLY A 713 -14.23 89.35 0.76
CA GLY A 713 -13.12 90.18 0.28
C GLY A 713 -11.71 89.75 0.72
N ARG A 714 -11.48 88.46 1.01
CA ARG A 714 -10.21 87.99 1.60
C ARG A 714 -9.20 87.35 0.63
N VAL A 715 -9.52 87.17 -0.65
CA VAL A 715 -8.58 86.66 -1.67
C VAL A 715 -8.92 87.26 -3.03
N VAL A 716 -7.90 87.72 -3.76
CA VAL A 716 -7.99 88.29 -5.12
C VAL A 716 -7.84 87.19 -6.18
#